data_AF-A0A960KXL9-F1
#
_entry.id   AF-A0A960KXL9-F1
#
_cell.length_a   1.000
_cell.length_b   1.000
_cell.length_c   1.000
_cell.angle_alpha   90.00
_cell.angle_beta   90.00
_cell.angle_gamma   90.00
#
_symmetry.space_group_name_H-M   'P 1'
#
loop_
_entity.id
_entity.type
_entity.pdbx_description
1 polymer ?
#
loop_
_entity_poly.entity_id
_entity_poly.type
_entity_poly.pdbx_seq_one_letter_code
_entity_poly.pdbx_strand_id
1 'polypeptide(L)'
;MPQYFAVCAQGAESLLADELTQLGALSVKQTQNGVFFKAEWAQVWHVVLWTRLAHRVLYLIHTARAVNRDQLYRANFEIEWPKWLAQDAPIRVFSTLKHCAFQNSLFTSQVVKDGVVDRFKRDTGERPSVGQDGDFVGIHVHIQEDQAQISIELGGNLQKRGYRDHGGPAPIKESLAVLLLLRAGWPETGAFLMDPCCGSGTFLIEGAWMALDRAPGLNLDQRILGYLKVFDADLWQAELQKARDRYALACQKRDEPFLIGRDIDIRAIHATRKHARAAGVDKWMDLAQADLTTDLTRPAASRVVVVTNPPYGSRMGEKPENLALYAQLGRGLAGWSGGWRMGLLTEDAGLAQATRLRAARKWKVMNGPLECQFFLFESKPDSNETAATPAATHTAEKNLALEAFCNRLRKNEKVRRKWAQKHQLEAYRIYDADLPDYNVAIDRYGPYVVVAEYQAPAEMDAAKTQRRLNDVLLHAPDLLAVEASQVVLKTRKRQRGRDQYERVAARNERLQVQEGSARFWVNLWDFLDTGLFLDSRGARQWLAERASGRALLNLFCYTGTATVVPALAGLARSVSVDLSRTYLDWAQDNFTLNGLNRNHVLLRDDVLQYLDAETEKFDLIYLDPPTFSNSKSMSDTLDIQRDHPNLIDLCLKRLKPGGSLLFLTNFTKFKWAWPEREPYRVEELTQKLVPEDFKRQPKSCAFAIHHRV
;
A
#
# COMPACT_ATOMS: atom_id res chain seq x y z
N MET A 1 1.02 14.82 47.44
CA MET A 1 0.37 14.76 46.11
C MET A 1 0.85 13.55 45.32
N PRO A 2 -0.07 12.64 44.95
CA PRO A 2 0.16 11.49 44.07
C PRO A 2 0.86 11.83 42.74
N GLN A 3 1.59 10.85 42.17
CA GLN A 3 2.23 10.95 40.86
C GLN A 3 1.62 9.95 39.88
N TYR A 4 1.45 10.39 38.63
CA TYR A 4 0.82 9.63 37.56
C TYR A 4 1.67 9.68 36.28
N PHE A 5 1.38 8.76 35.38
CA PHE A 5 1.92 8.70 34.03
C PHE A 5 0.78 8.52 33.03
N ALA A 6 0.60 9.49 32.14
CA ALA A 6 -0.34 9.39 31.03
C ALA A 6 0.39 8.88 29.79
N VAL A 7 -0.03 7.71 29.28
CA VAL A 7 0.53 7.08 28.08
C VAL A 7 -0.14 7.70 26.86
N CYS A 8 0.60 8.04 25.80
CA CYS A 8 0.04 8.57 24.55
C CYS A 8 0.70 7.99 23.30
N ALA A 9 0.18 8.38 22.14
CA ALA A 9 0.82 8.06 20.86
C ALA A 9 2.12 8.86 20.70
N GLN A 10 3.09 8.27 20.00
CA GLN A 10 4.33 8.97 19.65
C GLN A 10 4.01 10.27 18.89
N GLY A 11 4.59 11.38 19.33
CA GLY A 11 4.35 12.73 18.81
C GLY A 11 3.20 13.48 19.47
N ALA A 12 2.44 12.86 20.39
CA ALA A 12 1.38 13.52 21.15
C ALA A 12 1.86 14.11 22.49
N GLU A 13 3.11 13.86 22.89
CA GLU A 13 3.64 14.16 24.22
C GLU A 13 3.47 15.64 24.61
N SER A 14 3.80 16.54 23.68
CA SER A 14 3.69 17.99 23.92
C SER A 14 2.24 18.42 24.10
N LEU A 15 1.35 18.00 23.20
CA LEU A 15 -0.07 18.36 23.27
C LEU A 15 -0.77 17.72 24.46
N LEU A 16 -0.36 16.51 24.87
CA LEU A 16 -0.85 15.88 26.09
C LEU A 16 -0.38 16.65 27.33
N ALA A 17 0.86 17.13 27.36
CA ALA A 17 1.34 17.94 28.48
C ALA A 17 0.52 19.24 28.62
N ASP A 18 0.19 19.89 27.49
CA ASP A 18 -0.67 21.07 27.48
C ASP A 18 -2.09 20.72 27.96
N GLU A 19 -2.68 19.62 27.46
CA GLU A 19 -4.00 19.12 27.88
C GLU A 19 -4.03 18.84 29.39
N LEU A 20 -3.03 18.13 29.93
CA LEU A 20 -2.95 17.83 31.37
C LEU A 20 -2.84 19.09 32.21
N THR A 21 -2.05 20.08 31.77
CA THR A 21 -1.92 21.36 32.47
C THR A 21 -3.25 22.12 32.49
N GLN A 22 -3.98 22.14 31.37
CA GLN A 22 -5.31 22.74 31.28
C GLN A 22 -6.34 22.02 32.16
N LEU A 23 -6.19 20.70 32.30
CA LEU A 23 -6.96 19.87 33.23
C LEU A 23 -6.41 19.93 34.67
N GLY A 24 -5.63 20.95 35.04
CA GLY A 24 -5.21 21.21 36.41
C GLY A 24 -4.09 20.31 36.95
N ALA A 25 -3.42 19.53 36.11
CA ALA A 25 -2.26 18.75 36.52
C ALA A 25 -1.05 19.63 36.83
N LEU A 26 -0.24 19.19 37.80
CA LEU A 26 0.95 19.89 38.26
C LEU A 26 2.22 19.08 37.94
N SER A 27 3.38 19.73 37.97
CA SER A 27 4.69 19.09 37.72
C SER A 27 4.72 18.25 36.42
N VAL A 28 4.10 18.77 35.37
CA VAL A 28 3.96 18.08 34.08
C VAL A 28 5.33 17.96 33.39
N LYS A 29 5.76 16.72 33.13
CA LYS A 29 7.06 16.40 32.53
C LYS A 29 6.91 15.42 31.38
N GLN A 30 7.24 15.88 30.18
CA GLN A 30 7.23 15.08 28.97
C GLN A 30 8.34 14.02 28.98
N THR A 31 8.04 12.84 28.45
CA THR A 31 8.97 11.74 28.20
C THR A 31 8.57 11.04 26.91
N GLN A 32 9.36 10.08 26.42
CA GLN A 32 8.99 9.36 25.20
C GLN A 32 7.67 8.58 25.38
N ASN A 33 6.69 8.79 24.50
CA ASN A 33 5.37 8.14 24.49
C ASN A 33 4.49 8.40 25.73
N GLY A 34 4.77 9.43 26.53
CA GLY A 34 3.90 9.78 27.65
C GLY A 34 4.40 10.92 28.52
N VAL A 35 3.57 11.30 29.49
CA VAL A 35 3.78 12.48 30.33
C VAL A 35 3.61 12.10 31.79
N PHE A 36 4.62 12.39 32.61
CA PHE A 36 4.50 12.33 34.06
C PHE A 36 3.81 13.60 34.57
N PHE A 37 2.94 13.45 35.56
CA PHE A 37 2.30 14.59 36.22
C PHE A 37 1.95 14.24 37.66
N LYS A 38 1.58 15.26 38.45
CA LYS A 38 1.08 15.12 39.82
C LYS A 38 -0.28 15.77 39.93
N ALA A 39 -1.17 15.17 40.71
CA ALA A 39 -2.53 15.65 40.92
C ALA A 39 -3.08 15.10 42.24
N GLU A 40 -3.99 15.82 42.89
CA GLU A 40 -4.81 15.24 43.96
C GLU A 40 -5.86 14.28 43.37
N TRP A 41 -6.43 13.39 44.19
CA TRP A 41 -7.37 12.36 43.70
C TRP A 41 -8.57 12.94 42.95
N ALA A 42 -9.17 14.02 43.47
CA ALA A 42 -10.26 14.72 42.79
C ALA A 42 -9.87 15.16 41.36
N GLN A 43 -8.65 15.68 41.20
CA GLN A 43 -8.16 16.20 39.94
C GLN A 43 -7.79 15.09 38.95
N VAL A 44 -7.26 13.94 39.41
CA VAL A 44 -6.95 12.84 38.48
C VAL A 44 -8.21 12.21 37.89
N TRP A 45 -9.31 12.14 38.65
CA TRP A 45 -10.59 11.67 38.12
C TRP A 45 -11.14 12.62 37.05
N HIS A 46 -10.98 13.93 37.24
CA HIS A 46 -11.22 14.91 36.19
C HIS A 46 -10.34 14.65 34.96
N VAL A 47 -9.04 14.40 35.13
CA VAL A 47 -8.13 14.04 34.02
C VAL A 47 -8.61 12.78 33.29
N VAL A 48 -8.95 11.71 33.99
CA VAL A 48 -9.42 10.43 33.43
C VAL A 48 -10.69 10.60 32.61
N LEU A 49 -11.61 11.45 33.08
CA LEU A 49 -12.86 11.74 32.37
C LEU A 49 -12.64 12.58 31.09
N TRP A 50 -11.69 13.54 31.14
CA TRP A 50 -11.58 14.60 30.13
C TRP A 50 -10.45 14.43 29.11
N THR A 51 -9.40 13.68 29.41
CA THR A 51 -8.25 13.53 28.50
C THR A 51 -8.67 12.87 27.19
N ARG A 52 -8.33 13.52 26.07
CA ARG A 52 -8.59 13.02 24.71
C ARG A 52 -7.35 12.38 24.09
N LEU A 53 -6.17 12.80 24.54
CA LEU A 53 -4.88 12.35 24.00
C LEU A 53 -4.29 11.15 24.74
N ALA A 54 -4.58 10.99 26.03
CA ALA A 54 -4.08 9.84 26.78
C ALA A 54 -4.80 8.55 26.36
N HIS A 55 -4.02 7.49 26.20
CA HIS A 55 -4.53 6.13 26.00
C HIS A 55 -4.89 5.47 27.33
N ARG A 56 -4.09 5.79 28.37
CA ARG A 56 -4.18 5.25 29.72
C ARG A 56 -3.61 6.29 30.68
N VAL A 57 -4.15 6.34 31.89
CA VAL A 57 -3.60 7.10 33.01
C VAL A 57 -3.17 6.10 34.07
N LEU A 58 -1.90 6.12 34.47
CA LEU A 58 -1.32 5.16 35.40
C LEU A 58 -0.96 5.87 36.70
N TYR A 59 -1.46 5.40 37.83
CA TYR A 59 -1.04 5.84 39.15
C TYR A 59 0.23 5.08 39.56
N LEU A 60 1.33 5.81 39.77
CA LEU A 60 2.61 5.24 40.17
C LEU A 60 2.62 4.95 41.67
N ILE A 61 2.49 3.67 42.02
CA ILE A 61 2.34 3.22 43.42
C ILE A 61 3.70 3.01 44.06
N HIS A 62 4.62 2.45 43.28
CA HIS A 62 5.91 2.07 43.80
C HIS A 62 7.00 2.17 42.74
N THR A 63 8.20 2.53 43.18
CA THR A 63 9.41 2.52 42.36
C THR A 63 10.53 1.93 43.19
N ALA A 64 11.20 0.93 42.64
CA ALA A 64 12.27 0.23 43.33
C ALA A 64 13.32 -0.26 42.34
N ARG A 65 14.54 -0.47 42.84
CA ARG A 65 15.58 -1.14 42.08
C ARG A 65 15.23 -2.62 41.94
N ALA A 66 15.23 -3.14 40.72
CA ALA A 66 15.03 -4.56 40.45
C ALA A 66 15.88 -4.99 39.23
N VAL A 67 16.92 -5.79 39.48
CA VAL A 67 17.80 -6.36 38.44
C VAL A 67 17.58 -7.85 38.22
N ASN A 68 16.74 -8.49 39.04
CA ASN A 68 16.40 -9.90 38.93
C ASN A 68 14.99 -10.19 39.47
N ARG A 69 14.52 -11.41 39.22
CA ARG A 69 13.19 -11.91 39.63
C ARG A 69 12.89 -11.66 41.09
N ASP A 70 13.79 -12.02 42.00
CA ASP A 70 13.52 -11.99 43.44
C ASP A 70 13.41 -10.56 43.97
N GLN A 71 14.22 -9.64 43.44
CA GLN A 71 14.10 -8.22 43.77
C GLN A 71 12.78 -7.63 43.25
N LEU A 72 12.38 -7.95 42.03
CA LEU A 72 11.09 -7.51 41.49
C LEU A 72 9.91 -8.05 42.31
N TYR A 73 9.97 -9.34 42.67
CA TYR A 73 8.94 -9.97 43.51
C TYR A 73 8.87 -9.29 44.88
N ARG A 74 10.00 -9.05 45.56
CA ARG A 74 10.04 -8.37 46.87
C ARG A 74 9.48 -6.95 46.79
N ALA A 75 9.93 -6.15 45.83
CA ALA A 75 9.41 -4.80 45.62
C ALA A 75 7.89 -4.78 45.36
N ASN A 76 7.40 -5.73 44.56
CA ASN A 76 5.97 -5.89 44.30
C ASN A 76 5.19 -6.34 45.56
N PHE A 77 5.79 -7.21 46.38
CA PHE A 77 5.19 -7.73 47.60
C PHE A 77 5.19 -6.71 48.75
N GLU A 78 6.06 -5.69 48.73
CA GLU A 78 6.05 -4.59 49.69
C GLU A 78 4.78 -3.73 49.57
N ILE A 79 4.20 -3.65 48.36
CA ILE A 79 2.96 -2.93 48.11
C ILE A 79 1.81 -3.58 48.87
N GLU A 80 1.07 -2.76 49.62
CA GLU A 80 -0.11 -3.21 50.36
C GLU A 80 -1.33 -3.27 49.44
N TRP A 81 -1.34 -4.24 48.51
CA TRP A 81 -2.39 -4.39 47.49
C TRP A 81 -3.83 -4.27 48.01
N PRO A 82 -4.20 -4.82 49.20
CA PRO A 82 -5.53 -4.64 49.77
C PRO A 82 -5.91 -3.20 50.12
N LYS A 83 -4.98 -2.24 50.14
CA LYS A 83 -5.30 -0.80 50.28
C LYS A 83 -5.74 -0.15 48.97
N TRP A 84 -5.41 -0.76 47.84
CA TRP A 84 -5.62 -0.18 46.50
C TRP A 84 -6.73 -0.87 45.72
N LEU A 85 -6.88 -2.18 45.90
CA LEU A 85 -7.79 -3.02 45.12
C LEU A 85 -8.79 -3.75 46.03
N ALA A 86 -10.02 -3.89 45.55
CA ALA A 86 -11.00 -4.79 46.13
C ALA A 86 -10.52 -6.25 46.01
N GLN A 87 -10.97 -7.11 46.92
CA GLN A 87 -10.53 -8.50 47.00
C GLN A 87 -11.00 -9.34 45.80
N ASP A 88 -12.19 -9.05 45.29
CA ASP A 88 -12.79 -9.67 44.12
C ASP A 88 -12.35 -9.01 42.81
N ALA A 89 -11.45 -8.02 42.85
CA ALA A 89 -11.00 -7.29 41.68
C ALA A 89 -10.28 -8.22 40.68
N PRO A 90 -10.80 -8.38 39.45
CA PRO A 90 -10.08 -9.06 38.40
C PRO A 90 -8.88 -8.23 37.96
N ILE A 91 -7.69 -8.84 37.91
CA ILE A 91 -6.45 -8.13 37.56
C ILE A 91 -5.78 -8.70 36.31
N ARG A 92 -5.12 -7.82 35.56
CA ARG A 92 -4.21 -8.20 34.48
C ARG A 92 -2.92 -7.40 34.58
N VAL A 93 -1.79 -8.09 34.44
CA VAL A 93 -0.47 -7.47 34.49
C VAL A 93 0.09 -7.27 33.10
N PHE A 94 0.68 -6.10 32.86
CA PHE A 94 1.40 -5.75 31.64
C PHE A 94 2.83 -5.31 31.97
N SER A 95 3.80 -5.80 31.21
CA SER A 95 5.21 -5.44 31.38
C SER A 95 5.77 -4.72 30.15
N THR A 96 6.46 -3.61 30.40
CA THR A 96 7.25 -2.89 29.39
C THR A 96 8.72 -2.88 29.83
N LEU A 97 9.57 -3.54 29.05
CA LEU A 97 10.99 -3.74 29.36
C LEU A 97 11.85 -2.86 28.42
N LYS A 98 12.76 -2.06 28.98
CA LYS A 98 13.63 -1.16 28.21
C LYS A 98 15.05 -1.16 28.76
N HIS A 99 16.03 -1.60 27.97
CA HIS A 99 17.46 -1.62 28.37
C HIS A 99 17.72 -2.26 29.76
N CYS A 100 17.01 -3.34 30.10
CA CYS A 100 17.08 -3.98 31.42
C CYS A 100 17.49 -5.45 31.33
N ALA A 101 17.84 -6.07 32.47
CA ALA A 101 18.26 -7.47 32.54
C ALA A 101 17.13 -8.48 32.22
N PHE A 102 15.87 -8.07 32.32
CA PHE A 102 14.73 -8.93 31.99
C PHE A 102 14.55 -9.04 30.47
N GLN A 103 14.43 -10.26 29.96
CA GLN A 103 14.30 -10.53 28.52
C GLN A 103 12.89 -10.90 28.06
N ASN A 104 12.00 -11.29 28.98
CA ASN A 104 10.67 -11.80 28.66
C ASN A 104 9.58 -11.06 29.45
N SER A 105 8.77 -10.28 28.74
CA SER A 105 7.70 -9.47 29.34
C SER A 105 6.57 -10.31 29.95
N LEU A 106 6.24 -11.47 29.37
CA LEU A 106 5.21 -12.37 29.91
C LEU A 106 5.66 -12.96 31.23
N PHE A 107 6.92 -13.39 31.31
CA PHE A 107 7.51 -13.87 32.56
C PHE A 107 7.52 -12.78 33.63
N THR A 108 7.94 -11.56 33.30
CA THR A 108 7.91 -10.42 34.23
C THR A 108 6.48 -10.13 34.71
N SER A 109 5.49 -10.18 33.81
CA SER A 109 4.08 -9.98 34.16
C SER A 109 3.58 -11.07 35.13
N GLN A 110 4.01 -12.31 34.94
CA GLN A 110 3.66 -13.42 35.83
C GLN A 110 4.25 -13.22 37.24
N VAL A 111 5.52 -12.81 37.36
CA VAL A 111 6.16 -12.55 38.65
C VAL A 111 5.42 -11.49 39.47
N VAL A 112 5.00 -10.40 38.82
CA VAL A 112 4.21 -9.35 39.47
C VAL A 112 2.80 -9.86 39.82
N LYS A 113 2.17 -10.64 38.94
CA LYS A 113 0.86 -11.25 39.23
C LYS A 113 0.91 -12.15 40.46
N ASP A 114 1.93 -13.00 40.56
CA ASP A 114 2.12 -13.90 41.69
C ASP A 114 2.30 -13.11 43.00
N GLY A 115 3.15 -12.08 43.02
CA GLY A 115 3.33 -11.28 44.23
C GLY A 115 2.09 -10.46 44.64
N VAL A 116 1.25 -10.04 43.70
CA VAL A 116 -0.05 -9.41 44.02
C VAL A 116 -0.96 -10.43 44.72
N VAL A 117 -1.08 -11.62 44.12
CA VAL A 117 -1.89 -12.72 44.65
C VAL A 117 -1.43 -13.15 46.04
N ASP A 118 -0.12 -13.35 46.21
CA ASP A 118 0.46 -13.81 47.47
C ASP A 118 0.31 -12.74 48.56
N ARG A 119 0.39 -11.45 48.22
CA ARG A 119 0.13 -10.37 49.16
C ARG A 119 -1.31 -10.37 49.64
N PHE A 120 -2.29 -10.54 48.74
CA PHE A 120 -3.70 -10.67 49.11
C PHE A 120 -3.92 -11.87 50.03
N LYS A 121 -3.37 -13.04 49.67
CA LYS A 121 -3.48 -14.25 50.47
C LYS A 121 -2.90 -14.08 51.88
N ARG A 122 -1.75 -13.41 52.00
CA ARG A 122 -1.11 -13.12 53.29
C ARG A 122 -1.96 -12.20 54.16
N ASP A 123 -2.51 -11.14 53.59
CA ASP A 123 -3.17 -10.06 54.34
C ASP A 123 -4.66 -10.34 54.61
N THR A 124 -5.32 -11.13 53.76
CA THR A 124 -6.78 -11.36 53.81
C THR A 124 -7.17 -12.83 53.96
N GLY A 125 -6.22 -13.77 53.81
CA GLY A 125 -6.47 -15.20 53.87
C GLY A 125 -7.00 -15.82 52.56
N GLU A 126 -7.43 -14.99 51.60
CA GLU A 126 -8.07 -15.44 50.36
C GLU A 126 -7.30 -15.00 49.11
N ARG A 127 -7.54 -15.72 48.01
CA ARG A 127 -6.97 -15.40 46.69
C ARG A 127 -7.89 -14.43 45.95
N PRO A 128 -7.37 -13.40 45.27
CA PRO A 128 -8.21 -12.55 44.42
C PRO A 128 -8.80 -13.35 43.24
N SER A 129 -10.02 -12.97 42.85
CA SER A 129 -10.81 -13.67 41.84
C SER A 129 -10.17 -13.65 40.44
N VAL A 130 -10.48 -14.64 39.61
CA VAL A 130 -10.11 -14.66 38.19
C VAL A 130 -11.32 -14.14 37.40
N GLY A 131 -11.20 -12.93 36.85
CA GLY A 131 -12.26 -12.31 36.05
C GLY A 131 -12.53 -12.96 34.71
N GLN A 132 -13.64 -12.58 34.10
CA GLN A 132 -13.94 -12.87 32.69
C GLN A 132 -13.09 -11.99 31.76
N ASP A 133 -12.92 -12.42 30.51
CA ASP A 133 -12.17 -11.66 29.51
C ASP A 133 -12.80 -10.28 29.25
N GLY A 134 -12.07 -9.20 29.56
CA GLY A 134 -12.44 -7.82 29.22
C GLY A 134 -12.67 -6.89 30.41
N ASP A 135 -13.05 -7.43 31.58
CA ASP A 135 -13.33 -6.67 32.79
C ASP A 135 -12.18 -6.88 33.79
N PHE A 136 -11.13 -6.05 33.75
CA PHE A 136 -9.99 -6.13 34.68
C PHE A 136 -9.42 -4.76 35.03
N VAL A 137 -8.79 -4.68 36.20
CA VAL A 137 -7.88 -3.59 36.56
C VAL A 137 -6.48 -3.90 36.05
N GLY A 138 -5.92 -2.98 35.26
CA GLY A 138 -4.58 -3.10 34.71
C GLY A 138 -3.51 -2.78 35.75
N ILE A 139 -2.57 -3.69 35.98
CA ILE A 139 -1.33 -3.42 36.71
C ILE A 139 -0.20 -3.35 35.70
N HIS A 140 0.55 -2.26 35.72
CA HIS A 140 1.64 -2.02 34.79
C HIS A 140 2.97 -2.06 35.53
N VAL A 141 3.92 -2.83 35.01
CA VAL A 141 5.32 -2.78 35.43
C VAL A 141 6.17 -2.28 34.28
N HIS A 142 6.80 -1.12 34.47
CA HIS A 142 7.80 -0.60 33.56
C HIS A 142 9.18 -0.78 34.16
N ILE A 143 10.05 -1.53 33.49
CA ILE A 143 11.44 -1.70 33.92
C ILE A 143 12.32 -1.03 32.89
N GLN A 144 13.02 0.01 33.33
CA GLN A 144 14.05 0.67 32.54
C GLN A 144 15.38 0.61 33.30
N GLU A 145 16.42 0.09 32.65
CA GLU A 145 17.71 -0.17 33.28
C GLU A 145 17.54 -1.06 34.52
N ASP A 146 17.85 -0.54 35.71
CA ASP A 146 17.74 -1.22 36.99
C ASP A 146 16.49 -0.81 37.79
N GLN A 147 15.64 0.08 37.26
CA GLN A 147 14.50 0.66 37.98
C GLN A 147 13.17 0.07 37.50
N ALA A 148 12.41 -0.51 38.43
CA ALA A 148 11.05 -0.99 38.21
C ALA A 148 10.03 0.02 38.78
N GLN A 149 9.10 0.43 37.93
CA GLN A 149 7.95 1.26 38.26
C GLN A 149 6.68 0.41 38.21
N ILE A 150 5.96 0.30 39.32
CA ILE A 150 4.73 -0.47 39.43
C ILE A 150 3.56 0.51 39.59
N SER A 151 2.57 0.37 38.71
CA SER A 151 1.44 1.29 38.60
C SER A 151 0.10 0.59 38.44
N ILE A 152 -0.97 1.22 38.93
CA ILE A 152 -2.36 0.82 38.63
C ILE A 152 -2.92 1.72 37.53
N GLU A 153 -3.62 1.11 36.58
CA GLU A 153 -4.35 1.82 35.54
C GLU A 153 -5.67 2.41 36.07
N LEU A 154 -5.92 3.68 35.73
CA LEU A 154 -7.15 4.41 36.04
C LEU A 154 -7.99 4.56 34.78
N GLY A 155 -9.27 4.16 34.85
CA GLY A 155 -10.23 4.31 33.74
C GLY A 155 -10.07 3.33 32.57
N GLY A 156 -9.11 2.40 32.65
CA GLY A 156 -8.89 1.42 31.59
C GLY A 156 -8.42 2.05 30.28
N ASN A 157 -8.80 1.44 29.16
CA ASN A 157 -8.40 1.91 27.83
C ASN A 157 -9.22 3.13 27.40
N LEU A 158 -8.75 4.32 27.80
CA LEU A 158 -9.33 5.63 27.45
C LEU A 158 -9.36 5.88 25.94
N GLN A 159 -8.61 5.09 25.17
CA GLN A 159 -8.65 5.16 23.73
C GLN A 159 -9.99 4.65 23.15
N LYS A 160 -10.71 3.77 23.86
CA LYS A 160 -11.98 3.20 23.41
C LYS A 160 -13.14 4.02 23.97
N ARG A 161 -13.82 4.77 23.10
CA ARG A 161 -14.85 5.75 23.48
C ARG A 161 -16.27 5.16 23.59
N GLY A 162 -16.45 3.91 23.15
CA GLY A 162 -17.71 3.18 23.25
C GLY A 162 -18.71 3.41 22.11
N TYR A 163 -18.44 4.28 21.13
CA TYR A 163 -19.35 4.50 19.99
C TYR A 163 -19.16 3.53 18.80
N ARG A 164 -18.14 2.66 18.87
CA ARG A 164 -17.77 1.76 17.78
C ARG A 164 -17.61 0.33 18.30
N ASP A 165 -18.41 -0.58 17.75
CA ASP A 165 -18.17 -2.02 17.80
C ASP A 165 -17.02 -2.32 16.82
N HIS A 166 -15.97 -3.03 17.24
CA HIS A 166 -14.74 -3.31 16.48
C HIS A 166 -14.92 -3.33 14.94
N GLY A 167 -14.69 -2.19 14.30
CA GLY A 167 -15.18 -1.93 12.94
C GLY A 167 -14.09 -2.01 11.88
N GLY A 168 -14.39 -2.68 10.76
CA GLY A 168 -13.71 -2.59 9.46
C GLY A 168 -12.21 -2.89 9.40
N PRO A 169 -11.62 -2.99 8.19
CA PRO A 169 -10.18 -3.14 8.04
C PRO A 169 -9.46 -1.86 8.49
N ALA A 170 -8.87 -1.92 9.69
CA ALA A 170 -7.87 -0.99 10.24
C ALA A 170 -8.24 0.51 10.29
N PRO A 171 -9.30 0.90 11.03
CA PRO A 171 -9.64 2.31 11.20
C PRO A 171 -8.64 3.07 12.09
N ILE A 172 -8.52 4.38 11.89
CA ILE A 172 -7.65 5.23 12.72
C ILE A 172 -8.08 5.16 14.19
N LYS A 173 -7.08 5.15 15.07
CA LYS A 173 -7.24 5.26 16.52
C LYS A 173 -7.80 6.63 16.89
N GLU A 174 -8.73 6.68 17.83
CA GLU A 174 -9.49 7.88 18.13
C GLU A 174 -8.61 8.95 18.83
N SER A 175 -7.63 8.56 19.65
CA SER A 175 -6.63 9.50 20.22
C SER A 175 -5.69 10.06 19.16
N LEU A 176 -5.33 9.24 18.17
CA LEU A 176 -4.56 9.70 17.02
C LEU A 176 -5.41 10.65 16.17
N ALA A 177 -6.70 10.38 15.99
CA ALA A 177 -7.59 11.31 15.30
C ALA A 177 -7.63 12.69 15.98
N VAL A 178 -7.76 12.73 17.31
CA VAL A 178 -7.68 13.96 18.10
C VAL A 178 -6.33 14.67 17.92
N LEU A 179 -5.21 13.95 18.00
CA LEU A 179 -3.87 14.52 17.76
C LEU A 179 -3.79 15.25 16.41
N LEU A 180 -4.32 14.63 15.36
CA LEU A 180 -4.28 15.18 14.02
C LEU A 180 -5.27 16.34 13.84
N LEU A 181 -6.45 16.28 14.46
CA LEU A 181 -7.40 17.40 14.51
C LEU A 181 -6.80 18.63 15.19
N LEU A 182 -6.16 18.46 16.35
CA LEU A 182 -5.47 19.54 17.05
C LEU A 182 -4.34 20.13 16.20
N ARG A 183 -3.54 19.29 15.53
CA ARG A 183 -2.49 19.75 14.61
C ARG A 183 -3.04 20.47 13.38
N ALA A 184 -4.25 20.15 12.94
CA ALA A 184 -4.97 20.88 11.89
C ALA A 184 -5.63 22.18 12.42
N GLY A 185 -5.59 22.43 13.73
CA GLY A 185 -6.17 23.60 14.38
C GLY A 185 -7.67 23.50 14.66
N TRP A 186 -8.25 22.29 14.65
CA TRP A 186 -9.63 22.07 15.07
C TRP A 186 -9.73 21.93 16.60
N PRO A 187 -10.76 22.49 17.27
CA PRO A 187 -11.89 23.26 16.72
C PRO A 187 -11.67 24.77 16.67
N GLU A 188 -10.53 25.28 17.13
CA GLU A 188 -10.30 26.73 17.34
C GLU A 188 -10.33 27.56 16.05
N THR A 189 -9.80 27.00 14.96
CA THR A 189 -9.60 27.76 13.71
C THR A 189 -10.68 27.51 12.66
N GLY A 190 -11.51 26.48 12.85
CA GLY A 190 -12.51 26.06 11.87
C GLY A 190 -13.93 26.30 12.36
N ALA A 191 -14.79 26.80 11.46
CA ALA A 191 -16.23 26.76 11.67
C ALA A 191 -16.84 25.42 11.22
N PHE A 192 -16.24 24.79 10.20
CA PHE A 192 -16.64 23.49 9.67
C PHE A 192 -15.47 22.51 9.67
N LEU A 193 -15.74 21.25 9.99
CA LEU A 193 -14.81 20.13 9.83
C LEU A 193 -15.29 19.25 8.70
N MET A 194 -14.42 18.99 7.73
CA MET A 194 -14.71 18.12 6.60
C MET A 194 -13.75 16.94 6.55
N ASP A 195 -14.27 15.75 6.27
CA ASP A 195 -13.49 14.58 5.89
C ASP A 195 -13.99 14.04 4.53
N PRO A 196 -13.26 14.29 3.43
CA PRO A 196 -13.61 13.81 2.10
C PRO A 196 -13.47 12.30 1.89
N CYS A 197 -12.77 11.58 2.79
CA CYS A 197 -12.62 10.13 2.78
C CYS A 197 -12.94 9.57 4.17
N CYS A 198 -14.17 9.82 4.63
CA CYS A 198 -14.51 9.71 6.05
C CYS A 198 -14.47 8.29 6.63
N GLY A 199 -14.57 7.24 5.80
CA GLY A 199 -14.44 5.86 6.24
C GLY A 199 -15.42 5.53 7.37
N SER A 200 -14.89 5.20 8.55
CA SER A 200 -15.69 4.92 9.75
C SER A 200 -16.13 6.15 10.55
N GLY A 201 -15.76 7.36 10.10
CA GLY A 201 -16.21 8.63 10.67
C GLY A 201 -15.41 9.14 11.87
N THR A 202 -14.27 8.53 12.20
CA THR A 202 -13.55 8.81 13.46
C THR A 202 -13.15 10.28 13.60
N PHE A 203 -12.65 10.91 12.54
CA PHE A 203 -12.30 12.34 12.59
C PHE A 203 -13.52 13.22 12.86
N LEU A 204 -14.65 12.93 12.21
CA LEU A 204 -15.88 13.71 12.38
C LEU A 204 -16.46 13.54 13.78
N ILE A 205 -16.46 12.32 14.33
CA ILE A 205 -17.01 12.03 15.66
C ILE A 205 -16.14 12.66 16.76
N GLU A 206 -14.82 12.46 16.73
CA GLU A 206 -13.93 13.09 17.70
C GLU A 206 -13.95 14.62 17.56
N GLY A 207 -14.01 15.12 16.31
CA GLY A 207 -14.15 16.54 16.03
C GLY A 207 -15.45 17.13 16.59
N ALA A 208 -16.56 16.40 16.51
CA ALA A 208 -17.83 16.76 17.13
C ALA A 208 -17.70 16.85 18.66
N TRP A 209 -17.11 15.83 19.29
CA TRP A 209 -16.94 15.79 20.74
C TRP A 209 -16.00 16.90 21.25
N MET A 210 -14.99 17.29 20.47
CA MET A 210 -14.15 18.46 20.76
C MET A 210 -14.95 19.76 20.67
N ALA A 211 -15.71 19.96 19.59
CA ALA A 211 -16.46 21.20 19.34
C ALA A 211 -17.70 21.38 20.24
N LEU A 212 -18.28 20.27 20.70
CA LEU A 212 -19.43 20.23 21.61
C LEU A 212 -19.01 20.08 23.08
N ASP A 213 -17.72 20.24 23.38
CA ASP A 213 -17.19 20.17 24.74
C ASP A 213 -17.61 18.89 25.52
N ARG A 214 -17.75 17.78 24.78
CA ARG A 214 -18.17 16.50 25.33
C ARG A 214 -16.96 15.75 25.87
N ALA A 215 -16.96 15.41 27.16
CA ALA A 215 -15.89 14.62 27.75
C ALA A 215 -15.82 13.21 27.09
N PRO A 216 -14.65 12.74 26.67
CA PRO A 216 -14.50 11.43 26.04
C PRO A 216 -14.86 10.28 26.98
N GLY A 217 -14.64 10.45 28.29
CA GLY A 217 -14.88 9.41 29.30
C GLY A 217 -16.32 9.28 29.80
N LEU A 218 -17.30 10.01 29.23
CA LEU A 218 -18.71 9.94 29.70
C LEU A 218 -19.31 8.52 29.66
N ASN A 219 -18.79 7.67 28.78
CA ASN A 219 -19.26 6.29 28.60
C ASN A 219 -18.31 5.27 29.27
N LEU A 220 -17.40 5.70 30.14
CA LEU A 220 -16.50 4.78 30.84
C LEU A 220 -17.29 3.83 31.73
N ASP A 221 -16.87 2.57 31.73
CA ASP A 221 -17.45 1.55 32.58
C ASP A 221 -17.02 1.76 34.04
N GLN A 222 -18.00 2.13 34.87
CA GLN A 222 -17.78 2.42 36.29
C GLN A 222 -17.53 1.14 37.11
N ARG A 223 -17.85 -0.06 36.59
CA ARG A 223 -17.61 -1.32 37.29
C ARG A 223 -16.11 -1.53 37.55
N ILE A 224 -15.28 -1.21 36.56
CA ILE A 224 -13.81 -1.33 36.70
C ILE A 224 -13.27 -0.32 37.72
N LEU A 225 -13.82 0.89 37.72
CA LEU A 225 -13.45 1.93 38.69
C LEU A 225 -13.81 1.53 40.12
N GLY A 226 -14.95 0.86 40.32
CA GLY A 226 -15.41 0.39 41.63
C GLY A 226 -14.47 -0.63 42.30
N TYR A 227 -13.61 -1.32 41.55
CA TYR A 227 -12.59 -2.20 42.14
C TYR A 227 -11.40 -1.44 42.75
N LEU A 228 -11.26 -0.13 42.47
CA LEU A 228 -10.21 0.71 43.04
C LEU A 228 -10.69 1.28 44.37
N LYS A 229 -10.02 0.97 45.48
CA LYS A 229 -10.41 1.50 46.82
C LYS A 229 -10.26 3.01 46.96
N VAL A 230 -9.54 3.64 46.03
CA VAL A 230 -9.35 5.10 45.92
C VAL A 230 -10.43 5.77 45.06
N PHE A 231 -11.34 5.00 44.47
CA PHE A 231 -12.43 5.54 43.67
C PHE A 231 -13.48 6.20 44.58
N ASP A 232 -13.72 7.47 44.32
CA ASP A 232 -14.75 8.26 44.99
C ASP A 232 -15.95 8.37 44.05
N ALA A 233 -16.99 7.58 44.35
CA ALA A 233 -18.19 7.49 43.51
C ALA A 233 -18.97 8.80 43.48
N ASP A 234 -19.05 9.52 44.61
CA ASP A 234 -19.80 10.79 44.70
C ASP A 234 -19.11 11.89 43.90
N LEU A 235 -17.79 12.00 44.03
CA LEU A 235 -16.98 12.90 43.21
C LEU A 235 -17.10 12.56 41.72
N TRP A 236 -17.06 11.28 41.36
CA TRP A 236 -17.22 10.86 39.97
C TRP A 236 -18.60 11.21 39.42
N GLN A 237 -19.69 10.98 40.16
CA GLN A 237 -21.03 11.39 39.73
C GLN A 237 -21.13 12.91 39.54
N ALA A 238 -20.54 13.69 40.45
CA ALA A 238 -20.51 15.14 40.32
C ALA A 238 -19.76 15.59 39.04
N GLU A 239 -18.62 14.98 38.73
CA GLU A 239 -17.86 15.25 37.50
C GLU A 239 -18.62 14.82 36.23
N LEU A 240 -19.30 13.68 36.25
CA LEU A 240 -20.17 13.25 35.16
C LEU A 240 -21.30 14.24 34.92
N GLN A 241 -21.93 14.76 35.98
CA GLN A 241 -23.00 15.74 35.86
C GLN A 241 -22.49 17.04 35.23
N LYS A 242 -21.36 17.58 35.72
CA LYS A 242 -20.72 18.76 35.11
C LYS A 242 -20.39 18.55 33.63
N ALA A 243 -19.90 17.36 33.26
CA ALA A 243 -19.60 17.04 31.86
C ALA A 243 -20.85 16.95 30.99
N ARG A 244 -21.97 16.41 31.52
CA ARG A 244 -23.27 16.39 30.83
C ARG A 244 -23.82 17.81 30.64
N ASP A 245 -23.73 18.65 31.66
CA ASP A 245 -24.20 20.03 31.61
C ASP A 245 -23.41 20.86 30.58
N ARG A 246 -22.07 20.72 30.55
CA ARG A 246 -21.20 21.34 29.54
C ARG A 246 -21.59 20.92 28.12
N TYR A 247 -21.78 19.62 27.91
CA TYR A 247 -22.19 19.08 26.63
C TYR A 247 -23.56 19.60 26.19
N ALA A 248 -24.55 19.58 27.10
CA ALA A 248 -25.91 20.08 26.83
C ALA A 248 -25.91 21.58 26.46
N LEU A 249 -25.14 22.40 27.19
CA LEU A 249 -24.99 23.83 26.90
C LEU A 249 -24.33 24.06 25.52
N ALA A 250 -23.30 23.29 25.17
CA ALA A 250 -22.64 23.42 23.87
C ALA A 250 -23.57 23.00 22.71
N CYS A 251 -24.40 21.98 22.94
CA CYS A 251 -25.40 21.52 21.97
C CYS A 251 -26.47 22.57 21.66
N GLN A 252 -26.86 23.38 22.65
CA GLN A 252 -27.82 24.49 22.48
C GLN A 252 -27.26 25.65 21.65
N LYS A 253 -25.93 25.76 21.51
CA LYS A 253 -25.27 26.83 20.76
C LYS A 253 -25.10 26.49 19.27
N ARG A 254 -25.54 25.31 18.82
CA ARG A 254 -25.34 24.83 17.44
C ARG A 254 -26.59 24.18 16.89
N ASP A 255 -27.25 24.89 15.98
CA ASP A 255 -28.46 24.42 15.29
C ASP A 255 -28.17 23.82 13.91
N GLU A 256 -27.06 24.22 13.27
CA GLU A 256 -26.70 23.78 11.92
C GLU A 256 -25.63 22.67 11.91
N PRO A 257 -25.66 21.75 10.92
CA PRO A 257 -24.58 20.82 10.67
C PRO A 257 -23.26 21.54 10.38
N PHE A 258 -22.21 21.17 11.10
CA PHE A 258 -20.87 21.74 10.95
C PHE A 258 -19.81 20.67 10.60
N LEU A 259 -20.24 19.41 10.48
CA LEU A 259 -19.41 18.27 10.18
C LEU A 259 -19.82 17.73 8.82
N ILE A 260 -18.88 17.59 7.90
CA ILE A 260 -19.15 17.17 6.52
C ILE A 260 -18.34 15.91 6.23
N GLY A 261 -19.02 14.80 6.00
CA GLY A 261 -18.40 13.54 5.63
C GLY A 261 -18.79 13.13 4.22
N ARG A 262 -17.79 12.75 3.44
CA ARG A 262 -17.95 12.14 2.13
C ARG A 262 -17.14 10.85 2.07
N ASP A 263 -17.62 9.89 1.29
CA ASP A 263 -16.89 8.67 0.97
C ASP A 263 -17.49 8.07 -0.32
N ILE A 264 -16.66 7.39 -1.10
CA ILE A 264 -17.11 6.70 -2.31
C ILE A 264 -17.86 5.41 -1.96
N ASP A 265 -17.56 4.79 -0.82
CA ASP A 265 -18.24 3.58 -0.35
C ASP A 265 -19.46 3.92 0.52
N ILE A 266 -20.66 3.64 0.00
CA ILE A 266 -21.92 3.82 0.75
C ILE A 266 -21.93 3.05 2.09
N ARG A 267 -21.23 1.92 2.19
CA ARG A 267 -21.12 1.14 3.44
C ARG A 267 -20.33 1.90 4.50
N ALA A 268 -19.31 2.67 4.10
CA ALA A 268 -18.55 3.54 5.01
C ALA A 268 -19.45 4.67 5.55
N ILE A 269 -20.26 5.29 4.69
CA ILE A 269 -21.26 6.29 5.10
C ILE A 269 -22.27 5.71 6.09
N HIS A 270 -22.77 4.49 5.85
CA HIS A 270 -23.67 3.81 6.79
C HIS A 270 -23.00 3.51 8.13
N ALA A 271 -21.75 3.05 8.12
CA ALA A 271 -20.97 2.84 9.34
C ALA A 271 -20.75 4.15 10.12
N THR A 272 -20.39 5.23 9.43
CA THR A 272 -20.23 6.57 10.02
C THR A 272 -21.53 7.04 10.67
N ARG A 273 -22.69 6.90 9.99
CA ARG A 273 -24.00 7.23 10.60
C ARG A 273 -24.30 6.40 11.84
N LYS A 274 -24.02 5.09 11.83
CA LYS A 274 -24.21 4.21 12.99
C LYS A 274 -23.37 4.70 14.18
N HIS A 275 -22.08 4.95 13.94
CA HIS A 275 -21.16 5.42 14.98
C HIS A 275 -21.54 6.82 15.49
N ALA A 276 -21.95 7.73 14.61
CA ALA A 276 -22.38 9.07 14.98
C ALA A 276 -23.63 9.04 15.88
N ARG A 277 -24.60 8.16 15.59
CA ARG A 277 -25.77 7.93 16.46
C ARG A 277 -25.35 7.40 17.83
N ALA A 278 -24.49 6.38 17.87
CA ALA A 278 -23.96 5.84 19.12
C ALA A 278 -23.17 6.89 19.93
N ALA A 279 -22.51 7.82 19.24
CA ALA A 279 -21.79 8.94 19.83
C ALA A 279 -22.68 10.15 20.18
N GLY A 280 -23.96 10.13 19.80
CA GLY A 280 -24.93 11.20 20.04
C GLY A 280 -24.72 12.46 19.20
N VAL A 281 -24.07 12.38 18.04
CA VAL A 281 -23.64 13.55 17.23
C VAL A 281 -24.13 13.55 15.77
N ASP A 282 -24.98 12.60 15.41
CA ASP A 282 -25.47 12.44 14.02
C ASP A 282 -26.20 13.67 13.48
N LYS A 283 -26.97 14.39 14.32
CA LYS A 283 -27.73 15.57 13.89
C LYS A 283 -26.87 16.76 13.39
N TRP A 284 -25.58 16.79 13.72
CA TRP A 284 -24.67 17.84 13.25
C TRP A 284 -23.82 17.41 12.04
N MET A 285 -24.10 16.24 11.46
CA MET A 285 -23.35 15.69 10.34
C MET A 285 -24.15 15.76 9.03
N ASP A 286 -23.53 16.35 8.01
CA ASP A 286 -23.90 16.17 6.62
C ASP A 286 -23.07 15.01 6.04
N LEU A 287 -23.72 13.89 5.75
CA LEU A 287 -23.08 12.67 5.25
C LEU A 287 -23.71 12.24 3.93
N ALA A 288 -22.88 12.13 2.89
CA ALA A 288 -23.29 11.72 1.56
C ALA A 288 -22.25 10.80 0.91
N GLN A 289 -22.70 9.85 0.10
CA GLN A 289 -21.81 9.16 -0.82
C GLN A 289 -21.42 10.15 -1.91
N ALA A 290 -20.12 10.35 -2.11
CA ALA A 290 -19.62 11.23 -3.14
C ALA A 290 -18.26 10.75 -3.62
N ASP A 291 -18.01 10.95 -4.91
CA ASP A 291 -16.70 10.77 -5.50
C ASP A 291 -15.97 12.12 -5.53
N LEU A 292 -14.82 12.17 -4.87
CA LEU A 292 -13.95 13.35 -4.84
C LEU A 292 -13.44 13.76 -6.22
N THR A 293 -13.57 12.89 -7.22
CA THR A 293 -13.30 13.21 -8.63
C THR A 293 -14.30 14.23 -9.20
N THR A 294 -15.52 14.31 -8.64
CA THR A 294 -16.64 15.09 -9.20
C THR A 294 -17.19 16.15 -8.26
N ASP A 295 -17.07 16.00 -6.94
CA ASP A 295 -17.73 16.91 -5.99
C ASP A 295 -16.91 17.15 -4.71
N LEU A 296 -16.24 18.31 -4.64
CA LEU A 296 -15.68 18.86 -3.40
C LEU A 296 -16.28 20.24 -3.14
N THR A 297 -17.58 20.29 -2.83
CA THR A 297 -18.26 21.54 -2.49
C THR A 297 -17.72 22.15 -1.20
N ARG A 298 -17.31 23.42 -1.28
CA ARG A 298 -16.99 24.23 -0.12
C ARG A 298 -18.28 24.75 0.52
N PRO A 299 -18.42 24.72 1.86
CA PRO A 299 -19.42 25.51 2.57
C PRO A 299 -19.31 27.00 2.23
N ALA A 300 -20.44 27.67 1.99
CA ALA A 300 -20.52 28.96 1.31
C ALA A 300 -19.80 30.15 2.00
N ALA A 301 -19.49 30.11 3.30
CA ALA A 301 -19.06 31.32 4.02
C ALA A 301 -18.13 31.09 5.24
N SER A 302 -17.09 30.24 5.14
CA SER A 302 -16.37 29.87 6.37
C SER A 302 -14.92 29.37 6.23
N ARG A 303 -14.20 29.45 7.37
CA ARG A 303 -12.93 28.78 7.66
C ARG A 303 -13.20 27.28 7.80
N VAL A 304 -12.78 26.50 6.82
CA VAL A 304 -12.97 25.05 6.81
C VAL A 304 -11.67 24.38 7.23
N VAL A 305 -11.76 23.44 8.16
CA VAL A 305 -10.67 22.51 8.45
C VAL A 305 -11.02 21.18 7.79
N VAL A 306 -10.19 20.75 6.86
CA VAL A 306 -10.29 19.44 6.20
C VAL A 306 -9.31 18.51 6.90
N VAL A 307 -9.75 17.37 7.43
CA VAL A 307 -8.82 16.35 7.94
C VAL A 307 -9.20 15.02 7.34
N THR A 308 -8.24 14.36 6.71
CA THR A 308 -8.52 13.12 5.98
C THR A 308 -7.36 12.15 5.99
N ASN A 309 -7.71 10.87 5.89
CA ASN A 309 -6.81 9.73 5.76
C ASN A 309 -7.21 8.94 4.51
N PRO A 310 -6.91 9.43 3.29
CA PRO A 310 -7.28 8.77 2.06
C PRO A 310 -6.56 7.42 1.92
N PRO A 311 -7.00 6.55 0.99
CA PRO A 311 -6.30 5.31 0.68
C PRO A 311 -4.83 5.54 0.28
N TYR A 312 -3.94 4.68 0.78
CA TYR A 312 -2.54 4.61 0.35
C TYR A 312 -2.00 3.19 0.45
N GLY A 313 -1.03 2.89 -0.42
CA GLY A 313 -0.23 1.67 -0.40
C GLY A 313 -1.03 0.39 -0.18
N SER A 314 -0.68 -0.37 0.86
CA SER A 314 -1.24 -1.71 1.17
C SER A 314 -2.68 -1.71 1.70
N ARG A 315 -3.33 -0.54 1.85
CA ARG A 315 -4.63 -0.44 2.51
C ARG A 315 -5.82 -0.55 1.55
N MET A 316 -5.84 0.16 0.42
CA MET A 316 -6.83 0.06 -0.67
C MET A 316 -6.32 0.80 -1.93
N GLY A 317 -6.69 0.32 -3.13
CA GLY A 317 -6.41 0.94 -4.43
C GLY A 317 -4.98 0.75 -4.96
N GLU A 318 -4.78 0.72 -6.28
CA GLU A 318 -3.44 0.72 -6.85
C GLU A 318 -2.79 2.11 -6.78
N LYS A 319 -1.45 2.15 -6.88
CA LYS A 319 -0.68 3.40 -6.85
C LYS A 319 -1.17 4.46 -7.86
N PRO A 320 -1.53 4.12 -9.11
CA PRO A 320 -2.05 5.10 -10.08
C PRO A 320 -3.37 5.74 -9.63
N GLU A 321 -4.31 4.94 -9.15
CA GLU A 321 -5.60 5.42 -8.61
C GLU A 321 -5.38 6.35 -7.41
N ASN A 322 -4.50 5.95 -6.48
CA ASN A 322 -4.16 6.77 -5.32
C ASN A 322 -3.50 8.11 -5.74
N LEU A 323 -2.60 8.11 -6.73
CA LEU A 323 -2.02 9.36 -7.23
C LEU A 323 -3.07 10.28 -7.85
N ALA A 324 -4.02 9.74 -8.62
CA ALA A 324 -5.11 10.49 -9.22
C ALA A 324 -6.02 11.13 -8.15
N LEU A 325 -6.38 10.36 -7.12
CA LEU A 325 -7.19 10.83 -5.99
C LEU A 325 -6.53 12.01 -5.26
N TYR A 326 -5.24 11.88 -4.91
CA TYR A 326 -4.53 12.96 -4.21
C TYR A 326 -4.39 14.21 -5.08
N ALA A 327 -4.20 14.05 -6.40
CA ALA A 327 -4.16 15.18 -7.32
C ALA A 327 -5.52 15.89 -7.46
N GLN A 328 -6.62 15.15 -7.44
CA GLN A 328 -7.97 15.71 -7.44
C GLN A 328 -8.27 16.46 -6.15
N LEU A 329 -7.93 15.88 -5.00
CA LEU A 329 -8.05 16.54 -3.70
C LEU A 329 -7.30 17.89 -3.69
N GLY A 330 -6.08 17.89 -4.22
CA GLY A 330 -5.29 19.09 -4.40
C GLY A 330 -5.95 20.15 -5.28
N ARG A 331 -6.51 19.76 -6.43
CA ARG A 331 -7.23 20.66 -7.34
C ARG A 331 -8.50 21.25 -6.73
N GLY A 332 -9.31 20.42 -6.07
CA GLY A 332 -10.55 20.85 -5.42
C GLY A 332 -10.30 21.92 -4.37
N LEU A 333 -9.26 21.74 -3.54
CA LEU A 333 -8.90 22.68 -2.49
C LEU A 333 -8.11 23.89 -2.98
N ALA A 334 -7.36 23.78 -4.08
CA ALA A 334 -6.65 24.92 -4.66
C ALA A 334 -7.61 26.06 -5.08
N GLY A 335 -8.86 25.72 -5.43
CA GLY A 335 -9.91 26.68 -5.73
C GLY A 335 -10.53 27.35 -4.51
N TRP A 336 -10.24 26.86 -3.29
CA TRP A 336 -10.77 27.44 -2.07
C TRP A 336 -9.89 28.62 -1.62
N SER A 337 -10.51 29.76 -1.31
CA SER A 337 -9.88 30.94 -0.71
C SER A 337 -10.31 31.12 0.76
N GLY A 338 -9.92 32.18 1.47
CA GLY A 338 -10.47 32.48 2.80
C GLY A 338 -9.93 31.68 3.99
N GLY A 339 -8.67 31.21 3.91
CA GLY A 339 -7.95 30.69 5.08
C GLY A 339 -8.36 29.28 5.55
N TRP A 340 -8.66 28.37 4.63
CA TRP A 340 -8.88 26.95 4.97
C TRP A 340 -7.57 26.27 5.39
N ARG A 341 -7.72 25.17 6.12
CA ARG A 341 -6.62 24.27 6.51
C ARG A 341 -6.93 22.85 6.09
N MET A 342 -5.93 22.11 5.61
CA MET A 342 -6.05 20.68 5.36
C MET A 342 -4.97 19.90 6.09
N GLY A 343 -5.38 18.97 6.94
CA GLY A 343 -4.57 17.89 7.47
C GLY A 343 -4.71 16.61 6.63
N LEU A 344 -3.60 16.14 6.04
CA LEU A 344 -3.57 14.95 5.20
C LEU A 344 -2.64 13.88 5.78
N LEU A 345 -3.16 12.70 6.07
CA LEU A 345 -2.38 11.55 6.53
C LEU A 345 -2.04 10.61 5.37
N THR A 346 -0.76 10.24 5.22
CA THR A 346 -0.32 9.24 4.23
C THR A 346 1.00 8.57 4.62
N GLU A 347 1.27 7.36 4.13
CA GLU A 347 2.59 6.71 4.26
C GLU A 347 3.54 7.06 3.11
N ASP A 348 3.02 7.57 1.98
CA ASP A 348 3.81 7.90 0.78
C ASP A 348 3.88 9.42 0.59
N ALA A 349 5.05 10.00 0.84
CA ALA A 349 5.31 11.43 0.61
C ALA A 349 5.10 11.85 -0.86
N GLY A 350 5.18 10.92 -1.80
CA GLY A 350 4.86 11.10 -3.22
C GLY A 350 3.37 11.28 -3.47
N LEU A 351 2.49 10.63 -2.70
CA LEU A 351 1.05 10.88 -2.76
C LEU A 351 0.72 12.28 -2.26
N ALA A 352 1.31 12.71 -1.12
CA ALA A 352 1.15 14.08 -0.63
C ALA A 352 1.63 15.13 -1.66
N GLN A 353 2.71 14.86 -2.38
CA GLN A 353 3.20 15.73 -3.47
C GLN A 353 2.23 15.80 -4.66
N ALA A 354 1.47 14.73 -4.94
CA ALA A 354 0.50 14.72 -6.04
C ALA A 354 -0.62 15.76 -5.86
N THR A 355 -0.89 16.19 -4.62
CA THR A 355 -1.82 17.31 -4.34
C THR A 355 -1.36 18.63 -4.96
N ARG A 356 -0.06 18.79 -5.26
CA ARG A 356 0.58 20.04 -5.72
C ARG A 356 0.43 21.22 -4.75
N LEU A 357 -0.06 20.98 -3.54
CA LEU A 357 -0.13 21.98 -2.48
C LEU A 357 1.21 22.04 -1.74
N ARG A 358 1.58 23.23 -1.24
CA ARG A 358 2.76 23.40 -0.40
C ARG A 358 2.39 23.18 1.06
N ALA A 359 2.94 22.14 1.68
CA ALA A 359 2.73 21.91 3.11
C ALA A 359 3.38 23.03 3.94
N ALA A 360 2.60 23.63 4.84
CA ALA A 360 3.08 24.60 5.83
C ALA A 360 3.87 23.88 6.94
N ARG A 361 3.40 22.70 7.36
CA ARG A 361 4.04 21.86 8.39
C ARG A 361 3.86 20.39 8.05
N LYS A 362 4.74 19.55 8.60
CA LYS A 362 4.63 18.09 8.52
C LYS A 362 5.13 17.43 9.80
N TRP A 363 4.53 16.32 10.17
CA TRP A 363 4.94 15.54 11.33
C TRP A 363 4.96 14.05 11.00
N LYS A 364 5.89 13.31 11.61
CA LYS A 364 5.84 11.84 11.63
C LYS A 364 4.85 11.37 12.69
N VAL A 365 4.07 10.35 12.36
CA VAL A 365 3.07 9.74 13.26
C VAL A 365 2.96 8.25 13.00
N MET A 366 2.64 7.47 14.03
CA MET A 366 2.41 6.03 13.90
C MET A 366 0.91 5.73 13.80
N ASN A 367 0.47 5.20 12.66
CA ASN A 367 -0.91 4.73 12.48
C ASN A 367 -0.98 3.22 12.61
N GLY A 368 -1.03 2.75 13.86
CA GLY A 368 -0.80 1.33 14.17
C GLY A 368 0.69 1.00 13.96
N PRO A 369 1.04 -0.07 13.22
CA PRO A 369 2.43 -0.40 12.92
C PRO A 369 3.03 0.46 11.79
N LEU A 370 2.22 1.24 11.06
CA LEU A 370 2.68 2.01 9.91
C LEU A 370 3.26 3.36 10.33
N GLU A 371 4.48 3.67 9.88
CA GLU A 371 5.05 5.02 9.95
C GLU A 371 4.42 5.88 8.85
N CYS A 372 3.63 6.86 9.25
CA CYS A 372 2.97 7.80 8.35
C CYS A 372 3.49 9.22 8.56
N GLN A 373 3.15 10.09 7.63
CA GLN A 373 3.35 11.53 7.71
C GLN A 373 2.00 12.24 7.68
N PHE A 374 1.84 13.22 8.55
CA PHE A 374 0.71 14.16 8.53
C PHE A 374 1.18 15.49 7.98
N PHE A 375 0.58 15.93 6.87
CA PHE A 375 0.87 17.18 6.20
C PHE A 375 -0.22 18.19 6.51
N LEU A 376 0.16 19.39 6.96
CA LEU A 376 -0.74 20.53 7.08
C LEU A 376 -0.52 21.49 5.91
N PHE A 377 -1.59 21.73 5.16
CA PHE A 377 -1.68 22.73 4.10
C PHE A 377 -2.60 23.85 4.57
N GLU A 378 -2.32 25.08 4.15
CA GLU A 378 -3.11 26.25 4.52
C GLU A 378 -3.21 27.17 3.30
N SER A 379 -4.38 27.73 3.03
CA SER A 379 -4.50 28.84 2.09
C SER A 379 -4.23 30.16 2.78
N LYS A 380 -3.78 31.16 2.01
CA LYS A 380 -3.76 32.54 2.50
C LYS A 380 -5.18 32.99 2.89
N PRO A 381 -5.34 33.79 3.95
CA PRO A 381 -6.59 34.51 4.21
C PRO A 381 -6.86 35.46 3.04
N ASP A 382 -8.13 35.80 2.80
CA ASP A 382 -8.52 36.70 1.72
C ASP A 382 -7.90 38.09 1.99
N SER A 383 -6.88 38.43 1.21
CA SER A 383 -6.30 39.78 1.09
C SER A 383 -6.42 40.21 -0.36
N ASN A 384 -6.77 41.47 -0.61
CA ASN A 384 -7.00 42.09 -1.92
C ASN A 384 -5.74 42.25 -2.80
N GLU A 385 -4.82 41.28 -2.78
CA GLU A 385 -3.61 41.29 -3.58
C GLU A 385 -3.50 40.02 -4.42
N THR A 386 -3.79 40.19 -5.71
CA THR A 386 -3.32 39.34 -6.79
C THR A 386 -1.80 39.27 -6.77
N ALA A 387 -1.24 38.12 -6.38
CA ALA A 387 0.02 37.61 -6.94
C ALA A 387 0.24 36.15 -6.49
N ALA A 388 -0.06 35.21 -7.37
CA ALA A 388 0.59 33.90 -7.35
C ALA A 388 2.03 34.10 -7.85
N THR A 389 3.01 34.04 -6.95
CA THR A 389 4.43 34.00 -7.34
C THR A 389 4.85 32.54 -7.51
N PRO A 390 5.27 32.08 -8.70
CA PRO A 390 5.89 30.78 -8.84
C PRO A 390 7.30 30.83 -8.25
N ALA A 391 7.66 29.85 -7.42
CA ALA A 391 9.03 29.66 -6.96
C ALA A 391 9.92 29.28 -8.16
N ALA A 392 10.62 30.26 -8.74
CA ALA A 392 11.44 30.09 -9.93
C ALA A 392 12.91 29.90 -9.56
N THR A 393 13.37 28.64 -9.53
CA THR A 393 14.75 28.26 -9.94
C THR A 393 14.91 26.74 -9.97
N HIS A 394 14.50 26.00 -8.93
CA HIS A 394 14.48 24.51 -8.98
C HIS A 394 13.24 23.92 -9.68
N THR A 395 12.20 24.72 -9.88
CA THR A 395 10.93 24.33 -10.53
C THR A 395 11.03 24.37 -12.06
N ALA A 396 11.93 25.18 -12.61
CA ALA A 396 12.06 25.38 -14.06
C ALA A 396 12.60 24.11 -14.76
N GLU A 397 13.70 23.53 -14.29
CA GLU A 397 14.25 22.29 -14.86
C GLU A 397 13.30 21.10 -14.69
N LYS A 398 12.61 21.00 -13.55
CA LYS A 398 11.61 19.95 -13.28
C LYS A 398 10.43 20.05 -14.27
N ASN A 399 9.95 21.26 -14.52
CA ASN A 399 8.89 21.50 -15.48
C ASN A 399 9.35 21.17 -16.90
N LEU A 400 10.57 21.54 -17.30
CA LEU A 400 11.10 21.20 -18.63
C LEU A 400 11.19 19.69 -18.88
N ALA A 401 11.71 18.91 -17.93
CA ALA A 401 11.83 17.46 -18.10
C ALA A 401 10.45 16.79 -18.20
N LEU A 402 9.50 17.19 -17.34
CA LEU A 402 8.12 16.72 -17.38
C LEU A 402 7.40 17.14 -18.68
N GLU A 403 7.56 18.38 -19.12
CA GLU A 403 7.01 18.87 -20.38
C GLU A 403 7.59 18.10 -21.57
N ALA A 404 8.90 17.85 -21.59
CA ALA A 404 9.55 17.04 -22.61
C ALA A 404 8.98 15.61 -22.63
N PHE A 405 8.78 14.99 -21.47
CA PHE A 405 8.12 13.69 -21.36
C PHE A 405 6.69 13.72 -21.90
N CYS A 406 5.86 14.66 -21.45
CA CYS A 406 4.48 14.80 -21.90
C CYS A 406 4.40 15.00 -23.42
N ASN A 407 5.23 15.89 -23.98
CA ASN A 407 5.29 16.17 -25.40
C ASN A 407 5.75 14.93 -26.19
N ARG A 408 6.75 14.21 -25.68
CA ARG A 408 7.24 12.98 -26.31
C ARG A 408 6.17 11.89 -26.30
N LEU A 409 5.49 11.68 -25.18
CA LEU A 409 4.43 10.67 -25.05
C LEU A 409 3.26 10.99 -25.99
N ARG A 410 2.79 12.24 -26.03
CA ARG A 410 1.74 12.66 -26.98
C ARG A 410 2.13 12.41 -28.44
N LYS A 411 3.37 12.75 -28.81
CA LYS A 411 3.87 12.53 -30.18
C LYS A 411 3.91 11.04 -30.49
N ASN A 412 4.45 10.23 -29.59
CA ASN A 412 4.54 8.78 -29.77
C ASN A 412 3.14 8.17 -29.89
N GLU A 413 2.21 8.46 -28.99
CA GLU A 413 0.86 7.89 -29.05
C GLU A 413 0.14 8.25 -30.35
N LYS A 414 0.25 9.51 -30.82
CA LYS A 414 -0.32 9.92 -32.11
C LYS A 414 0.21 9.09 -33.28
N VAL A 415 1.52 8.81 -33.30
CA VAL A 415 2.18 8.05 -34.37
C VAL A 415 1.87 6.56 -34.24
N ARG A 416 2.08 5.98 -33.05
CA ARG A 416 1.91 4.56 -32.77
C ARG A 416 0.47 4.11 -32.91
N ARG A 417 -0.51 4.90 -32.46
CA ARG A 417 -1.93 4.57 -32.64
C ARG A 417 -2.34 4.45 -34.10
N LYS A 418 -1.90 5.39 -34.96
CA LYS A 418 -2.18 5.32 -36.42
C LYS A 418 -1.52 4.09 -37.05
N TRP A 419 -0.28 3.79 -36.67
CA TRP A 419 0.43 2.61 -37.14
C TRP A 419 -0.25 1.31 -36.68
N ALA A 420 -0.63 1.23 -35.40
CA ALA A 420 -1.32 0.09 -34.81
C ALA A 420 -2.68 -0.16 -35.48
N GLN A 421 -3.47 0.88 -35.73
CA GLN A 421 -4.73 0.78 -36.47
C GLN A 421 -4.54 0.23 -37.88
N LYS A 422 -3.51 0.68 -38.61
CA LYS A 422 -3.19 0.18 -39.96
C LYS A 422 -2.87 -1.33 -39.97
N HIS A 423 -2.27 -1.85 -38.89
CA HIS A 423 -1.85 -3.24 -38.78
C HIS A 423 -2.77 -4.08 -37.88
N GLN A 424 -3.93 -3.55 -37.47
CA GLN A 424 -4.89 -4.21 -36.57
C GLN A 424 -4.24 -4.72 -35.28
N LEU A 425 -3.50 -3.82 -34.60
CA LEU A 425 -2.82 -4.11 -33.36
C LEU A 425 -3.53 -3.41 -32.19
N GLU A 426 -3.89 -4.18 -31.17
CA GLU A 426 -4.40 -3.65 -29.90
C GLU A 426 -3.34 -3.65 -28.80
N ALA A 427 -2.20 -4.32 -29.04
CA ALA A 427 -1.07 -4.34 -28.12
C ALA A 427 0.22 -3.83 -28.77
N TYR A 428 0.81 -2.75 -28.23
CA TYR A 428 2.02 -2.12 -28.79
C TYR A 428 2.75 -1.23 -27.78
N ARG A 429 4.05 -1.01 -28.02
CA ARG A 429 4.91 -0.11 -27.23
C ARG A 429 4.67 1.35 -27.63
N ILE A 430 4.26 2.19 -26.67
CA ILE A 430 4.09 3.63 -26.87
C ILE A 430 5.40 4.37 -26.58
N TYR A 431 6.06 4.04 -25.48
CA TYR A 431 7.23 4.75 -24.97
C TYR A 431 8.23 3.74 -24.41
N ASP A 432 9.51 3.86 -24.78
CA ASP A 432 10.55 2.91 -24.38
C ASP A 432 11.82 3.64 -23.94
N ALA A 433 11.79 4.17 -22.71
CA ALA A 433 12.88 4.98 -22.13
C ALA A 433 13.38 6.05 -23.12
N ASP A 434 12.45 6.74 -23.79
CA ASP A 434 12.80 7.68 -24.86
C ASP A 434 13.63 8.86 -24.36
N LEU A 435 13.54 9.19 -23.06
CA LEU A 435 14.27 10.25 -22.41
C LEU A 435 15.09 9.67 -21.24
N PRO A 436 16.35 10.08 -21.04
CA PRO A 436 17.19 9.59 -19.93
C PRO A 436 16.54 9.75 -18.57
N ASP A 437 15.73 10.81 -18.43
CA ASP A 437 15.08 11.14 -17.18
C ASP A 437 13.85 10.30 -16.85
N TYR A 438 13.28 9.61 -17.84
CA TYR A 438 12.06 8.81 -17.68
C TYR A 438 12.35 7.40 -18.16
N ASN A 439 13.04 6.63 -17.33
CA ASN A 439 13.45 5.26 -17.62
C ASN A 439 12.31 4.27 -17.37
N VAL A 440 11.23 4.42 -18.12
CA VAL A 440 10.05 3.56 -18.07
C VAL A 440 9.71 3.03 -19.45
N ALA A 441 8.97 1.94 -19.47
CA ALA A 441 8.40 1.35 -20.65
C ALA A 441 6.87 1.44 -20.53
N ILE A 442 6.19 1.98 -21.55
CA ILE A 442 4.73 2.16 -21.56
C ILE A 442 4.14 1.38 -22.73
N ASP A 443 3.35 0.35 -22.43
CA ASP A 443 2.68 -0.50 -23.41
C ASP A 443 1.17 -0.28 -23.39
N ARG A 444 0.54 -0.29 -24.56
CA ARG A 444 -0.92 -0.37 -24.69
C ARG A 444 -1.34 -1.83 -24.80
N TYR A 445 -2.45 -2.20 -24.16
CA TYR A 445 -3.18 -3.45 -24.33
C TYR A 445 -4.68 -3.15 -24.34
N GLY A 446 -5.26 -2.95 -25.52
CA GLY A 446 -6.65 -2.55 -25.67
C GLY A 446 -6.96 -1.24 -24.92
N PRO A 447 -7.89 -1.25 -23.94
CA PRO A 447 -8.20 -0.07 -23.14
C PRO A 447 -7.19 0.17 -22.00
N TYR A 448 -6.27 -0.75 -21.73
CA TYR A 448 -5.31 -0.65 -20.64
C TYR A 448 -3.95 -0.13 -21.09
N VAL A 449 -3.22 0.43 -20.14
CA VAL A 449 -1.82 0.82 -20.28
C VAL A 449 -1.00 0.14 -19.19
N VAL A 450 0.10 -0.49 -19.56
CA VAL A 450 1.08 -1.05 -18.62
C VAL A 450 2.29 -0.14 -18.55
N VAL A 451 2.61 0.34 -17.36
CA VAL A 451 3.84 1.10 -17.07
C VAL A 451 4.81 0.19 -16.34
N ALA A 452 5.93 -0.13 -16.99
CA ALA A 452 7.01 -0.92 -16.39
C ALA A 452 8.21 -0.02 -16.06
N GLU A 453 8.66 -0.07 -14.82
CA GLU A 453 9.87 0.66 -14.39
C GLU A 453 11.12 -0.17 -14.72
N TYR A 454 12.06 0.43 -15.46
CA TYR A 454 13.39 -0.15 -15.62
C TYR A 454 14.23 0.11 -14.36
N GLN A 455 15.13 -0.81 -14.04
CA GLN A 455 16.02 -0.63 -12.89
C GLN A 455 16.87 0.63 -13.12
N ALA A 456 16.76 1.60 -12.21
CA ALA A 456 17.61 2.79 -12.22
C ALA A 456 19.09 2.37 -12.08
N PRO A 457 20.02 3.02 -12.81
CA PRO A 457 21.45 2.89 -12.53
C PRO A 457 21.73 3.17 -11.05
N ALA A 458 22.72 2.48 -10.46
CA ALA A 458 23.06 2.60 -9.04
C ALA A 458 23.40 4.05 -8.60
N GLU A 459 23.75 4.92 -9.55
CA GLU A 459 24.12 6.32 -9.35
C GLU A 459 22.92 7.28 -9.25
N MET A 460 21.70 6.85 -9.57
CA MET A 460 20.53 7.74 -9.50
C MET A 460 19.89 7.77 -8.10
N ASP A 461 19.60 8.98 -7.61
CA ASP A 461 18.84 9.20 -6.37
C ASP A 461 17.46 8.51 -6.43
N ALA A 462 17.24 7.56 -5.52
CA ALA A 462 16.00 6.81 -5.40
C ALA A 462 14.76 7.72 -5.23
N ALA A 463 14.91 8.85 -4.52
CA ALA A 463 13.82 9.81 -4.36
C ALA A 463 13.47 10.51 -5.69
N LYS A 464 14.48 10.80 -6.51
CA LYS A 464 14.30 11.38 -7.85
C LYS A 464 13.60 10.40 -8.79
N THR A 465 14.03 9.13 -8.80
CA THR A 465 13.42 8.05 -9.60
C THR A 465 11.95 7.86 -9.23
N GLN A 466 11.65 7.77 -7.93
CA GLN A 466 10.29 7.60 -7.44
C GLN A 466 9.38 8.78 -7.82
N ARG A 467 9.89 10.02 -7.77
CA ARG A 467 9.15 11.21 -8.21
C ARG A 467 8.82 11.14 -9.70
N ARG A 468 9.79 10.78 -10.55
CA ARG A 468 9.59 10.67 -12.00
C ARG A 468 8.57 9.59 -12.35
N LEU A 469 8.60 8.45 -11.66
CA LEU A 469 7.57 7.43 -11.82
C LEU A 469 6.19 7.96 -11.46
N ASN A 470 6.07 8.71 -10.35
CA ASN A 470 4.80 9.33 -9.98
C ASN A 470 4.33 10.35 -11.02
N ASP A 471 5.25 11.13 -11.60
CA ASP A 471 4.92 12.05 -12.70
C ASP A 471 4.37 11.28 -13.92
N VAL A 472 4.96 10.13 -14.28
CA VAL A 472 4.43 9.25 -15.34
C VAL A 472 3.01 8.78 -15.02
N LEU A 473 2.80 8.21 -13.83
CA LEU A 473 1.51 7.64 -13.43
C LEU A 473 0.41 8.70 -13.31
N LEU A 474 0.77 9.95 -12.96
CA LEU A 474 -0.16 11.05 -12.85
C LEU A 474 -0.58 11.61 -14.22
N HIS A 475 0.33 11.62 -15.20
CA HIS A 475 0.11 12.30 -16.47
C HIS A 475 -0.20 11.36 -17.65
N ALA A 476 0.29 10.13 -17.64
CA ALA A 476 0.03 9.17 -18.72
C ALA A 476 -1.46 8.88 -18.96
N PRO A 477 -2.34 8.73 -17.94
CA PRO A 477 -3.76 8.43 -18.18
C PRO A 477 -4.43 9.44 -19.11
N ASP A 478 -4.35 10.74 -18.78
CA ASP A 478 -4.94 11.82 -19.56
C ASP A 478 -4.35 11.89 -20.99
N LEU A 479 -3.03 11.72 -21.11
CA LEU A 479 -2.33 11.80 -22.38
C LEU A 479 -2.64 10.63 -23.33
N LEU A 480 -3.01 9.47 -22.76
CA LEU A 480 -3.31 8.24 -23.50
C LEU A 480 -4.81 7.97 -23.61
N ALA A 481 -5.64 8.87 -23.05
CA ALA A 481 -7.09 8.77 -22.96
C ALA A 481 -7.53 7.44 -22.33
N VAL A 482 -7.01 7.15 -21.14
CA VAL A 482 -7.39 6.01 -20.30
C VAL A 482 -7.66 6.48 -18.87
N GLU A 483 -8.51 5.75 -18.15
CA GLU A 483 -8.75 6.00 -16.73
C GLU A 483 -7.55 5.58 -15.87
N ALA A 484 -7.38 6.18 -14.69
CA ALA A 484 -6.30 5.81 -13.78
C ALA A 484 -6.37 4.33 -13.35
N SER A 485 -7.58 3.77 -13.22
CA SER A 485 -7.84 2.35 -12.94
C SER A 485 -7.49 1.41 -14.11
N GLN A 486 -7.28 1.95 -15.32
CA GLN A 486 -6.82 1.22 -16.49
C GLN A 486 -5.29 1.27 -16.66
N VAL A 487 -4.58 1.92 -15.74
CA VAL A 487 -3.11 1.94 -15.72
C VAL A 487 -2.60 0.89 -14.74
N VAL A 488 -1.81 -0.06 -15.25
CA VAL A 488 -1.19 -1.12 -14.45
C VAL A 488 0.29 -0.83 -14.26
N LEU A 489 0.76 -0.77 -13.02
CA LEU A 489 2.16 -0.53 -12.69
C LEU A 489 2.90 -1.86 -12.44
N LYS A 490 3.93 -2.15 -13.24
CA LYS A 490 4.86 -3.27 -13.00
C LYS A 490 6.20 -2.75 -12.46
N THR A 491 6.52 -3.12 -11.22
CA THR A 491 7.81 -2.82 -10.58
C THR A 491 8.64 -4.09 -10.43
N ARG A 492 9.89 -4.07 -10.92
CA ARG A 492 10.84 -5.15 -10.66
C ARG A 492 11.44 -4.99 -9.27
N LYS A 493 10.76 -5.46 -8.22
CA LYS A 493 11.42 -5.66 -6.93
C LYS A 493 12.41 -6.81 -7.05
N ARG A 494 13.65 -6.63 -6.57
CA ARG A 494 14.61 -7.74 -6.40
C ARG A 494 13.99 -8.78 -5.47
N GLN A 495 13.45 -9.86 -6.01
CA GLN A 495 13.11 -11.03 -5.22
C GLN A 495 14.42 -11.73 -4.86
N ARG A 496 14.68 -11.90 -3.55
CA ARG A 496 15.77 -12.74 -3.05
C ARG A 496 15.27 -14.19 -3.11
N GLY A 497 15.74 -14.95 -4.10
CA GLY A 497 15.34 -16.36 -4.27
C GLY A 497 15.87 -16.94 -5.58
N ARG A 498 15.79 -18.27 -5.71
CA ARG A 498 16.21 -19.03 -6.90
C ARG A 498 15.07 -19.27 -7.90
N ASP A 499 13.87 -18.77 -7.62
CA ASP A 499 12.66 -19.08 -8.39
C ASP A 499 12.31 -17.91 -9.34
N GLN A 500 12.52 -18.12 -10.64
CA GLN A 500 11.99 -17.26 -11.69
C GLN A 500 10.50 -17.56 -11.87
N TYR A 501 9.70 -16.53 -12.18
CA TYR A 501 8.26 -16.62 -12.50
C TYR A 501 7.29 -16.84 -11.32
N GLU A 502 7.49 -16.13 -10.20
CA GLU A 502 6.42 -16.04 -9.19
C GLU A 502 5.28 -15.10 -9.60
N ARG A 503 4.08 -15.52 -9.25
CA ARG A 503 2.84 -14.75 -9.36
C ARG A 503 2.91 -13.53 -8.43
N VAL A 504 2.77 -12.32 -8.97
CA VAL A 504 2.92 -11.03 -8.27
C VAL A 504 1.59 -10.55 -7.66
N ALA A 505 0.46 -10.97 -8.22
CA ALA A 505 -0.88 -10.65 -7.72
C ALA A 505 -1.85 -11.82 -7.94
N ALA A 506 -3.00 -11.82 -7.26
CA ALA A 506 -3.97 -12.91 -7.28
C ALA A 506 -5.33 -12.55 -7.93
N ARG A 507 -5.34 -11.75 -9.00
CA ARG A 507 -6.60 -11.31 -9.65
C ARG A 507 -7.27 -12.39 -10.49
N ASN A 508 -6.50 -13.25 -11.14
CA ASN A 508 -6.96 -14.24 -12.14
C ASN A 508 -7.71 -13.61 -13.32
N GLU A 509 -7.51 -12.32 -13.58
CA GLU A 509 -8.14 -11.61 -14.70
C GLU A 509 -7.31 -11.72 -15.97
N ARG A 510 -7.97 -11.86 -17.13
CA ARG A 510 -7.34 -11.89 -18.46
C ARG A 510 -8.09 -10.98 -19.42
N LEU A 511 -7.34 -10.39 -20.34
CA LEU A 511 -7.83 -9.50 -21.38
C LEU A 511 -7.55 -10.14 -22.75
N GLN A 512 -8.48 -10.01 -23.70
CA GLN A 512 -8.19 -10.35 -25.09
C GLN A 512 -7.61 -9.14 -25.81
N VAL A 513 -6.57 -9.37 -26.62
CA VAL A 513 -6.00 -8.37 -27.52
C VAL A 513 -5.81 -8.94 -28.92
N GLN A 514 -5.98 -8.09 -29.92
CA GLN A 514 -5.77 -8.43 -31.32
C GLN A 514 -4.34 -8.11 -31.82
N GLU A 515 -3.79 -9.01 -32.63
CA GLU A 515 -2.60 -8.81 -33.46
C GLU A 515 -2.86 -9.34 -34.89
N GLY A 516 -3.23 -8.44 -35.81
CA GLY A 516 -3.62 -8.83 -37.15
C GLY A 516 -4.89 -9.68 -37.12
N SER A 517 -4.86 -10.87 -37.73
CA SER A 517 -5.95 -11.83 -37.66
C SER A 517 -5.99 -12.64 -36.36
N ALA A 518 -4.92 -12.60 -35.55
CA ALA A 518 -4.82 -13.38 -34.32
C ALA A 518 -5.41 -12.62 -33.12
N ARG A 519 -5.97 -13.38 -32.18
CA ARG A 519 -6.39 -12.90 -30.86
C ARG A 519 -5.61 -13.62 -29.76
N PHE A 520 -5.25 -12.92 -28.70
CA PHE A 520 -4.47 -13.47 -27.60
C PHE A 520 -5.07 -13.11 -26.25
N TRP A 521 -5.08 -14.08 -25.33
CA TRP A 521 -5.25 -13.80 -23.91
C TRP A 521 -3.95 -13.22 -23.34
N VAL A 522 -4.05 -12.08 -22.67
CA VAL A 522 -2.99 -11.46 -21.88
C VAL A 522 -3.42 -11.34 -20.42
N ASN A 523 -2.46 -11.37 -19.50
CA ASN A 523 -2.68 -11.10 -18.08
C ASN A 523 -1.79 -9.93 -17.65
N LEU A 524 -2.40 -8.79 -17.35
CA LEU A 524 -1.65 -7.57 -17.05
C LEU A 524 -1.21 -7.49 -15.58
N TRP A 525 -1.79 -8.29 -14.70
CA TRP A 525 -1.75 -8.09 -13.24
C TRP A 525 -0.93 -9.12 -12.50
N ASP A 526 -1.08 -10.40 -12.84
CA ASP A 526 -0.64 -11.50 -11.97
C ASP A 526 0.80 -11.92 -12.21
N PHE A 527 1.38 -11.64 -13.38
CA PHE A 527 2.72 -12.09 -13.76
C PHE A 527 3.64 -10.90 -14.04
N LEU A 528 4.95 -11.13 -14.11
CA LEU A 528 5.91 -10.09 -14.51
C LEU A 528 5.76 -9.75 -15.99
N ASP A 529 5.69 -10.77 -16.84
CA ASP A 529 5.28 -10.67 -18.25
C ASP A 529 3.76 -10.63 -18.41
N THR A 530 3.28 -10.43 -19.63
CA THR A 530 1.85 -10.24 -19.94
C THR A 530 1.22 -11.41 -20.69
N GLY A 531 1.98 -12.43 -21.08
CA GLY A 531 1.52 -13.49 -21.99
C GLY A 531 1.80 -13.23 -23.46
N LEU A 532 2.27 -12.04 -23.85
CA LEU A 532 2.55 -11.67 -25.24
C LEU A 532 3.78 -10.78 -25.33
N PHE A 533 4.89 -11.32 -25.87
CA PHE A 533 6.09 -10.54 -26.17
C PHE A 533 5.88 -9.70 -27.44
N LEU A 534 5.72 -8.38 -27.24
CA LEU A 534 5.43 -7.42 -28.32
C LEU A 534 6.61 -7.24 -29.27
N ASP A 535 7.84 -7.39 -28.78
CA ASP A 535 9.08 -7.30 -29.54
C ASP A 535 9.29 -8.46 -30.52
N SER A 536 8.75 -9.66 -30.22
CA SER A 536 8.84 -10.83 -31.10
C SER A 536 7.82 -10.84 -32.24
N ARG A 537 7.05 -9.76 -32.44
CA ARG A 537 6.00 -9.68 -33.49
C ARG A 537 6.54 -9.91 -34.90
N GLY A 538 7.70 -9.36 -35.22
CA GLY A 538 8.32 -9.55 -36.54
C GLY A 538 8.65 -11.02 -36.80
N ALA A 539 9.09 -11.76 -35.78
CA ALA A 539 9.34 -13.20 -35.91
C ALA A 539 8.05 -14.01 -36.16
N ARG A 540 6.95 -13.67 -35.47
CA ARG A 540 5.64 -14.29 -35.72
C ARG A 540 5.16 -14.06 -37.16
N GLN A 541 5.36 -12.84 -37.69
CA GLN A 541 5.05 -12.51 -39.08
C GLN A 541 5.95 -13.25 -40.07
N TRP A 542 7.26 -13.33 -39.81
CA TRP A 542 8.21 -14.04 -40.66
C TRP A 542 7.86 -15.53 -40.80
N LEU A 543 7.42 -16.16 -39.71
CA LEU A 543 6.92 -17.54 -39.73
C LEU A 543 5.63 -17.66 -40.55
N ALA A 544 4.70 -16.72 -40.37
CA ALA A 544 3.41 -16.72 -41.07
C ALA A 544 3.56 -16.61 -42.58
N GLU A 545 4.47 -15.78 -43.07
CA GLU A 545 4.81 -15.66 -44.51
C GLU A 545 5.29 -16.97 -45.14
N ARG A 546 5.77 -17.91 -44.33
CA ARG A 546 6.33 -19.21 -44.77
C ARG A 546 5.44 -20.39 -44.37
N ALA A 547 4.30 -20.15 -43.73
CA ALA A 547 3.52 -21.19 -43.07
C ALA A 547 2.72 -22.09 -44.02
N SER A 548 2.23 -21.54 -45.14
CA SER A 548 1.23 -22.20 -45.99
C SER A 548 1.63 -23.62 -46.40
N GLY A 549 0.82 -24.60 -45.97
CA GLY A 549 1.02 -26.03 -46.26
C GLY A 549 2.19 -26.70 -45.52
N ARG A 550 2.87 -25.99 -44.61
CA ARG A 550 4.09 -26.46 -43.94
C ARG A 550 3.84 -26.95 -42.52
N ALA A 551 4.80 -27.72 -41.97
CA ALA A 551 4.81 -28.14 -40.57
C ALA A 551 5.78 -27.28 -39.73
N LEU A 552 5.33 -26.81 -38.55
CA LEU A 552 6.12 -26.02 -37.59
C LEU A 552 6.48 -26.82 -36.34
N LEU A 553 7.71 -26.71 -35.87
CA LEU A 553 8.11 -27.04 -34.50
C LEU A 553 8.40 -25.75 -33.73
N ASN A 554 7.63 -25.47 -32.67
CA ASN A 554 7.78 -24.29 -31.82
C ASN A 554 8.31 -24.73 -30.44
N LEU A 555 9.56 -24.36 -30.12
CA LEU A 555 10.27 -24.79 -28.93
C LEU A 555 10.37 -23.64 -27.92
N PHE A 556 10.23 -23.99 -26.63
CA PHE A 556 10.03 -23.00 -25.56
C PHE A 556 8.80 -22.12 -25.87
N CYS A 557 7.70 -22.79 -26.21
CA CYS A 557 6.60 -22.13 -26.91
C CYS A 557 5.84 -21.11 -26.05
N TYR A 558 6.04 -21.10 -24.73
CA TYR A 558 5.38 -20.20 -23.80
C TYR A 558 3.85 -20.26 -24.02
N THR A 559 3.20 -19.12 -24.26
CA THR A 559 1.75 -19.02 -24.52
C THR A 559 1.35 -19.34 -25.97
N GLY A 560 2.24 -19.95 -26.76
CA GLY A 560 1.93 -20.47 -28.10
C GLY A 560 1.74 -19.42 -29.20
N THR A 561 2.08 -18.15 -28.94
CA THR A 561 1.81 -17.04 -29.87
C THR A 561 2.49 -17.22 -31.24
N ALA A 562 3.71 -17.77 -31.27
CA ALA A 562 4.44 -18.09 -32.50
C ALA A 562 3.86 -19.28 -33.30
N THR A 563 2.88 -20.00 -32.76
CA THR A 563 2.13 -21.03 -33.49
C THR A 563 0.80 -20.51 -34.03
N VAL A 564 0.10 -19.67 -33.26
CA VAL A 564 -1.21 -19.12 -33.64
C VAL A 564 -1.12 -18.28 -34.91
N VAL A 565 -0.17 -17.33 -35.00
CA VAL A 565 -0.09 -16.43 -36.17
C VAL A 565 0.19 -17.21 -37.46
N PRO A 566 1.17 -18.15 -37.50
CA PRO A 566 1.38 -19.00 -38.68
C PRO A 566 0.20 -19.94 -38.99
N ALA A 567 -0.49 -20.48 -37.98
CA ALA A 567 -1.67 -21.32 -38.18
C ALA A 567 -2.77 -20.60 -38.94
N LEU A 568 -3.05 -19.34 -38.58
CA LEU A 568 -4.00 -18.48 -39.29
C LEU A 568 -3.54 -18.09 -40.70
N ALA A 569 -2.25 -18.26 -41.02
CA ALA A 569 -1.66 -18.07 -42.35
C ALA A 569 -1.55 -19.36 -43.19
N GLY A 570 -2.20 -20.45 -42.75
CA GLY A 570 -2.30 -21.70 -43.52
C GLY A 570 -1.29 -22.79 -43.15
N LEU A 571 -0.71 -22.74 -41.95
CA LEU A 571 0.13 -23.83 -41.44
C LEU A 571 -0.64 -25.16 -41.41
N ALA A 572 -0.07 -26.22 -41.96
CA ALA A 572 -0.75 -27.51 -42.06
C ALA A 572 -0.84 -28.25 -40.72
N ARG A 573 0.24 -28.18 -39.92
CA ARG A 573 0.33 -28.77 -38.59
C ARG A 573 1.44 -28.12 -37.76
N SER A 574 1.38 -28.26 -36.44
CA SER A 574 2.44 -27.80 -35.54
C SER A 574 2.62 -28.68 -34.32
N VAL A 575 3.84 -28.71 -33.78
CA VAL A 575 4.12 -29.19 -32.43
C VAL A 575 4.73 -28.04 -31.63
N SER A 576 4.11 -27.69 -30.51
CA SER A 576 4.52 -26.64 -29.59
C SER A 576 4.96 -27.26 -28.26
N VAL A 577 6.21 -27.08 -27.86
CA VAL A 577 6.83 -27.74 -26.70
C VAL A 577 7.21 -26.74 -25.63
N ASP A 578 6.78 -26.98 -24.39
CA ASP A 578 7.20 -26.21 -23.20
C ASP A 578 7.16 -27.08 -21.93
N LEU A 579 8.00 -26.77 -20.94
CA LEU A 579 8.04 -27.50 -19.67
C LEU A 579 6.86 -27.10 -18.74
N SER A 580 6.39 -25.85 -18.88
CA SER A 580 5.41 -25.23 -18.01
C SER A 580 3.98 -25.65 -18.38
N ARG A 581 3.34 -26.40 -17.48
CA ARG A 581 1.91 -26.74 -17.65
C ARG A 581 1.04 -25.48 -17.72
N THR A 582 1.33 -24.48 -16.89
CA THR A 582 0.61 -23.20 -16.85
C THR A 582 0.64 -22.49 -18.22
N TYR A 583 1.79 -22.46 -18.88
CA TYR A 583 1.91 -21.82 -20.19
C TYR A 583 1.28 -22.64 -21.30
N LEU A 584 1.34 -23.97 -21.23
CA LEU A 584 0.65 -24.84 -22.18
C LEU A 584 -0.88 -24.74 -22.05
N ASP A 585 -1.42 -24.67 -20.85
CA ASP A 585 -2.85 -24.43 -20.63
C ASP A 585 -3.25 -23.05 -21.21
N TRP A 586 -2.41 -22.02 -21.03
CA TRP A 586 -2.63 -20.71 -21.66
C TRP A 586 -2.51 -20.76 -23.19
N ALA A 587 -1.53 -21.51 -23.73
CA ALA A 587 -1.39 -21.72 -25.16
C ALA A 587 -2.61 -22.44 -25.75
N GLN A 588 -3.17 -23.41 -25.03
CA GLN A 588 -4.41 -24.10 -25.42
C GLN A 588 -5.60 -23.14 -25.46
N ASP A 589 -5.69 -22.22 -24.52
CA ASP A 589 -6.71 -21.16 -24.55
C ASP A 589 -6.52 -20.23 -25.75
N ASN A 590 -5.28 -19.88 -26.11
CA ASN A 590 -4.99 -19.11 -27.31
C ASN A 590 -5.32 -19.90 -28.60
N PHE A 591 -5.07 -21.20 -28.66
CA PHE A 591 -5.43 -22.04 -29.80
C PHE A 591 -6.94 -22.08 -29.98
N THR A 592 -7.66 -22.31 -28.88
CA THR A 592 -9.13 -22.34 -28.83
C THR A 592 -9.72 -21.00 -29.27
N LEU A 593 -9.16 -19.88 -28.78
CA LEU A 593 -9.59 -18.52 -29.13
C LEU A 593 -9.52 -18.23 -30.64
N ASN A 594 -8.61 -18.89 -31.36
CA ASN A 594 -8.39 -18.70 -32.79
C ASN A 594 -8.90 -19.87 -33.65
N GLY A 595 -9.62 -20.82 -33.07
CA GLY A 595 -10.20 -21.95 -33.79
C GLY A 595 -9.17 -22.92 -34.39
N LEU A 596 -7.99 -23.04 -33.78
CA LEU A 596 -6.98 -24.02 -34.22
C LEU A 596 -7.52 -25.44 -34.00
N ASN A 597 -7.38 -26.28 -35.03
CA ASN A 597 -7.84 -27.66 -34.99
C ASN A 597 -6.80 -28.61 -34.36
N ARG A 598 -7.13 -29.91 -34.32
CA ARG A 598 -6.30 -30.98 -33.73
C ARG A 598 -4.92 -31.19 -34.38
N ASN A 599 -4.63 -30.58 -35.52
CA ASN A 599 -3.32 -30.67 -36.18
C ASN A 599 -2.26 -29.79 -35.49
N HIS A 600 -2.66 -28.95 -34.53
CA HIS A 600 -1.77 -28.11 -33.75
C HIS A 600 -1.66 -28.65 -32.33
N VAL A 601 -0.56 -29.35 -32.06
CA VAL A 601 -0.33 -30.11 -30.83
C VAL A 601 0.47 -29.29 -29.82
N LEU A 602 0.06 -29.34 -28.56
CA LEU A 602 0.79 -28.83 -27.40
C LEU A 602 1.37 -30.02 -26.63
N LEU A 603 2.68 -29.98 -26.36
CA LEU A 603 3.39 -31.04 -25.68
C LEU A 603 4.13 -30.50 -24.45
N ARG A 604 3.92 -31.16 -23.31
CA ARG A 604 4.67 -30.87 -22.09
C ARG A 604 5.91 -31.74 -22.04
N ASP A 605 7.05 -31.15 -22.37
CA ASP A 605 8.33 -31.84 -22.34
C ASP A 605 9.49 -30.88 -22.10
N ASP A 606 10.62 -31.43 -21.70
CA ASP A 606 11.89 -30.73 -21.72
C ASP A 606 12.39 -30.64 -23.16
N VAL A 607 12.68 -29.43 -23.65
CA VAL A 607 13.01 -29.21 -25.08
C VAL A 607 14.24 -29.98 -25.51
N LEU A 608 15.26 -30.14 -24.66
CA LEU A 608 16.46 -30.90 -25.02
C LEU A 608 16.14 -32.39 -25.13
N GLN A 609 15.42 -32.93 -24.14
CA GLN A 609 15.01 -34.34 -24.15
C GLN A 609 14.10 -34.66 -25.33
N TYR A 610 13.14 -33.77 -25.61
CA TYR A 610 12.26 -33.86 -26.76
C TYR A 610 13.06 -33.90 -28.06
N LEU A 611 14.00 -32.96 -28.26
CA LEU A 611 14.79 -32.90 -29.49
C LEU A 611 15.69 -34.12 -29.70
N ASP A 612 16.21 -34.71 -28.61
CA ASP A 612 17.00 -35.94 -28.66
C ASP A 612 16.16 -37.17 -29.02
N ALA A 613 14.94 -37.26 -28.49
CA ALA A 613 14.04 -38.40 -28.73
C ALA A 613 13.26 -38.30 -30.06
N GLU A 614 12.97 -37.09 -30.53
CA GLU A 614 12.10 -36.86 -31.68
C GLU A 614 12.78 -37.28 -32.99
N THR A 615 12.01 -37.96 -33.86
CA THR A 615 12.46 -38.42 -35.17
C THR A 615 11.74 -37.74 -36.33
N GLU A 616 10.58 -37.13 -36.07
CA GLU A 616 9.81 -36.39 -37.04
C GLU A 616 10.60 -35.18 -37.58
N LYS A 617 10.28 -34.80 -38.82
CA LYS A 617 10.89 -33.67 -39.52
C LYS A 617 9.89 -32.55 -39.77
N PHE A 618 10.35 -31.32 -39.67
CA PHE A 618 9.55 -30.11 -39.81
C PHE A 618 10.11 -29.20 -40.90
N ASP A 619 9.23 -28.43 -41.53
CA ASP A 619 9.60 -27.47 -42.57
C ASP A 619 10.08 -26.14 -41.97
N LEU A 620 9.50 -25.77 -40.82
CA LEU A 620 9.86 -24.60 -40.04
C LEU A 620 10.15 -25.01 -38.60
N ILE A 621 11.18 -24.43 -38.01
CA ILE A 621 11.46 -24.55 -36.57
C ILE A 621 11.60 -23.14 -35.99
N TYR A 622 10.93 -22.87 -34.88
CA TYR A 622 11.07 -21.66 -34.09
C TYR A 622 11.70 -22.02 -32.74
N LEU A 623 12.83 -21.40 -32.44
CA LEU A 623 13.62 -21.64 -31.22
C LEU A 623 13.84 -20.31 -30.50
N ASP A 624 13.13 -20.08 -29.40
CA ASP A 624 13.20 -18.85 -28.59
C ASP A 624 13.41 -19.18 -27.09
N PRO A 625 14.59 -19.71 -26.73
CA PRO A 625 14.90 -20.12 -25.37
C PRO A 625 15.09 -18.92 -24.42
N PRO A 626 14.82 -19.09 -23.12
CA PRO A 626 15.21 -18.10 -22.12
C PRO A 626 16.74 -17.94 -22.06
N THR A 627 17.24 -16.78 -21.62
CA THR A 627 18.70 -16.56 -21.47
C THR A 627 19.35 -17.57 -20.54
N PHE A 628 18.70 -17.84 -19.41
CA PHE A 628 19.09 -18.81 -18.40
C PHE A 628 17.85 -19.56 -17.93
N SER A 629 17.97 -20.87 -17.70
CA SER A 629 16.92 -21.67 -17.09
C SER A 629 17.51 -22.62 -16.04
N ASN A 630 16.97 -22.54 -14.82
CA ASN A 630 17.24 -23.48 -13.73
C ASN A 630 16.03 -24.42 -13.60
N SER A 631 15.96 -25.48 -14.40
CA SER A 631 14.89 -26.47 -14.21
C SER A 631 15.30 -27.47 -13.12
N LYS A 632 14.42 -27.74 -12.15
CA LYS A 632 14.60 -28.79 -11.13
C LYS A 632 14.59 -30.21 -11.73
N SER A 633 14.26 -30.34 -13.02
CA SER A 633 14.14 -31.60 -13.75
C SER A 633 15.29 -31.85 -14.74
N MET A 634 16.27 -30.95 -14.83
CA MET A 634 17.50 -31.12 -15.60
C MET A 634 18.70 -31.38 -14.67
N SER A 635 19.65 -32.19 -15.12
CA SER A 635 20.94 -32.37 -14.45
C SER A 635 21.89 -31.17 -14.63
N ASP A 636 21.62 -30.27 -15.59
CA ASP A 636 22.45 -29.11 -15.93
C ASP A 636 21.63 -27.83 -16.19
N THR A 637 22.20 -26.66 -15.88
CA THR A 637 21.61 -25.33 -16.15
C THR A 637 21.77 -24.94 -17.62
N LEU A 638 20.69 -24.46 -18.28
CA LEU A 638 20.76 -23.90 -19.64
C LEU A 638 21.34 -22.47 -19.61
N ASP A 639 22.38 -22.23 -20.40
CA ASP A 639 22.95 -20.92 -20.70
C ASP A 639 22.94 -20.72 -22.22
N ILE A 640 22.15 -19.76 -22.71
CA ILE A 640 21.97 -19.64 -24.16
C ILE A 640 23.25 -19.23 -24.91
N GLN A 641 24.15 -18.48 -24.28
CA GLN A 641 25.40 -18.08 -24.92
C GLN A 641 26.31 -19.30 -25.11
N ARG A 642 26.35 -20.19 -24.12
CA ARG A 642 27.14 -21.43 -24.17
C ARG A 642 26.50 -22.50 -25.06
N ASP A 643 25.19 -22.69 -24.94
CA ASP A 643 24.51 -23.91 -25.40
C ASP A 643 23.83 -23.77 -26.77
N HIS A 644 23.68 -22.54 -27.30
CA HIS A 644 22.99 -22.35 -28.59
C HIS A 644 23.55 -23.18 -29.76
N PRO A 645 24.87 -23.45 -29.90
CA PRO A 645 25.33 -24.24 -31.05
C PRO A 645 24.79 -25.67 -31.03
N ASN A 646 24.75 -26.29 -29.84
CA ASN A 646 24.21 -27.65 -29.67
C ASN A 646 22.69 -27.66 -29.89
N LEU A 647 21.96 -26.68 -29.32
CA LEU A 647 20.52 -26.54 -29.54
C LEU A 647 20.17 -26.40 -31.02
N ILE A 648 20.93 -25.59 -31.75
CA ILE A 648 20.77 -25.43 -33.20
C ILE A 648 21.00 -26.78 -33.90
N ASP A 649 22.07 -27.50 -33.56
CA ASP A 649 22.37 -28.80 -34.19
C ASP A 649 21.26 -29.83 -33.97
N LEU A 650 20.70 -29.88 -32.76
CA LEU A 650 19.54 -30.71 -32.46
C LEU A 650 18.31 -30.30 -33.29
N CYS A 651 18.05 -29.02 -33.44
CA CYS A 651 16.97 -28.52 -34.29
C CYS A 651 17.20 -28.86 -35.78
N LEU A 652 18.42 -28.70 -36.30
CA LEU A 652 18.74 -29.01 -37.69
C LEU A 652 18.58 -30.52 -38.00
N LYS A 653 18.82 -31.40 -37.02
CA LYS A 653 18.47 -32.82 -37.14
C LYS A 653 16.96 -33.04 -37.29
N ARG A 654 16.10 -32.11 -36.89
CA ARG A 654 14.65 -32.16 -37.09
C ARG A 654 14.17 -31.37 -38.31
N LEU A 655 15.06 -30.69 -39.03
CA LEU A 655 14.69 -29.89 -40.20
C LEU A 655 14.61 -30.75 -41.47
N LYS A 656 13.57 -30.52 -42.29
CA LYS A 656 13.47 -31.09 -43.65
C LYS A 656 14.41 -30.38 -44.63
N PRO A 657 14.85 -31.06 -45.69
CA PRO A 657 15.47 -30.39 -46.85
C PRO A 657 14.58 -29.24 -47.36
N GLY A 658 15.18 -28.09 -47.62
CA GLY A 658 14.45 -26.86 -48.01
C GLY A 658 13.74 -26.12 -46.86
N GLY A 659 13.82 -26.65 -45.63
CA GLY A 659 13.26 -26.02 -44.44
C GLY A 659 14.06 -24.84 -43.91
N SER A 660 13.54 -24.18 -42.88
CA SER A 660 14.25 -23.08 -42.18
C SER A 660 14.05 -23.11 -40.67
N LEU A 661 15.11 -22.84 -39.91
CA LEU A 661 15.09 -22.62 -38.46
C LEU A 661 15.20 -21.12 -38.20
N LEU A 662 14.32 -20.56 -37.37
CA LEU A 662 14.43 -19.20 -36.85
C LEU A 662 14.79 -19.26 -35.36
N PHE A 663 15.98 -18.78 -35.04
CA PHE A 663 16.51 -18.68 -33.68
C PHE A 663 16.37 -17.25 -33.16
N LEU A 664 15.78 -17.09 -31.98
CA LEU A 664 15.67 -15.83 -31.25
C LEU A 664 16.30 -15.94 -29.86
N THR A 665 16.80 -14.81 -29.35
CA THR A 665 17.14 -14.67 -27.94
C THR A 665 17.01 -13.21 -27.51
N ASN A 666 16.54 -12.99 -26.28
CA ASN A 666 16.48 -11.66 -25.65
C ASN A 666 17.80 -11.25 -24.98
N PHE A 667 18.86 -12.06 -25.11
CA PHE A 667 20.17 -11.71 -24.59
C PHE A 667 20.84 -10.66 -25.49
N THR A 668 20.67 -9.38 -25.15
CA THR A 668 21.15 -8.25 -25.99
C THR A 668 22.67 -8.18 -26.20
N LYS A 669 23.46 -8.93 -25.42
CA LYS A 669 24.92 -9.07 -25.59
C LYS A 669 25.34 -10.38 -26.26
N PHE A 670 24.39 -11.10 -26.84
CA PHE A 670 24.60 -12.41 -27.45
C PHE A 670 25.63 -12.34 -28.57
N LYS A 671 26.53 -13.33 -28.61
CA LYS A 671 27.51 -13.55 -29.65
C LYS A 671 27.24 -14.87 -30.35
N TRP A 672 27.03 -14.80 -31.65
CA TRP A 672 26.83 -15.99 -32.48
C TRP A 672 28.10 -16.84 -32.52
N ALA A 673 27.98 -18.15 -32.26
CA ALA A 673 29.10 -19.09 -32.22
C ALA A 673 28.87 -20.37 -33.05
N TRP A 674 27.68 -20.54 -33.66
CA TRP A 674 27.43 -21.69 -34.52
C TRP A 674 28.11 -21.51 -35.89
N PRO A 675 28.99 -22.44 -36.33
CA PRO A 675 29.74 -22.28 -37.57
C PRO A 675 28.87 -22.56 -38.79
N GLU A 676 28.76 -21.60 -39.70
CA GLU A 676 28.11 -21.84 -40.99
C GLU A 676 28.85 -22.95 -41.76
N ARG A 677 28.09 -23.94 -42.20
CA ARG A 677 28.61 -25.15 -42.88
C ARG A 677 27.57 -25.72 -43.82
N GLU A 678 28.03 -26.31 -44.93
CA GLU A 678 27.17 -27.06 -45.86
C GLU A 678 26.39 -28.16 -45.13
N PRO A 679 25.10 -28.39 -45.46
CA PRO A 679 24.29 -27.74 -46.50
C PRO A 679 23.54 -26.49 -46.03
N TYR A 680 23.99 -25.80 -44.98
CA TYR A 680 23.24 -24.71 -44.35
C TYR A 680 23.85 -23.33 -44.65
N ARG A 681 22.99 -22.31 -44.66
CA ARG A 681 23.39 -20.89 -44.65
C ARG A 681 22.75 -20.15 -43.49
N VAL A 682 23.46 -19.19 -42.93
CA VAL A 682 22.97 -18.34 -41.84
C VAL A 682 22.63 -16.95 -42.37
N GLU A 683 21.46 -16.44 -42.03
CA GLU A 683 21.05 -15.06 -42.28
C GLU A 683 20.77 -14.36 -40.95
N GLU A 684 21.51 -13.28 -40.66
CA GLU A 684 21.18 -12.44 -39.52
C GLU A 684 19.94 -11.57 -39.85
N LEU A 685 18.87 -11.77 -39.09
CA LEU A 685 17.57 -11.15 -39.30
C LEU A 685 17.23 -10.10 -38.24
N THR A 686 18.07 -9.90 -37.23
CA THR A 686 17.84 -9.00 -36.09
C THR A 686 17.18 -7.70 -36.51
N GLN A 687 17.82 -6.89 -37.37
CA GLN A 687 17.30 -5.58 -37.79
C GLN A 687 16.03 -5.66 -38.64
N LYS A 688 15.85 -6.75 -39.40
CA LYS A 688 14.67 -6.94 -40.28
C LYS A 688 13.42 -7.29 -39.48
N LEU A 689 13.59 -7.97 -38.34
CA LEU A 689 12.48 -8.45 -37.51
C LEU A 689 12.11 -7.51 -36.36
N VAL A 690 12.88 -6.45 -36.10
CA VAL A 690 12.53 -5.47 -35.06
C VAL A 690 11.23 -4.75 -35.44
N PRO A 691 10.17 -4.85 -34.62
CA PRO A 691 8.93 -4.12 -34.88
C PRO A 691 9.12 -2.60 -34.84
N GLU A 692 8.29 -1.87 -35.57
CA GLU A 692 8.29 -0.42 -35.64
C GLU A 692 8.26 0.25 -34.26
N ASP A 693 7.53 -0.33 -33.30
CA ASP A 693 7.40 0.12 -31.91
C ASP A 693 8.63 -0.18 -31.01
N PHE A 694 9.60 -0.97 -31.48
CA PHE A 694 10.85 -1.32 -30.78
C PHE A 694 12.14 -0.89 -31.50
N LYS A 695 12.05 -0.22 -32.66
CA LYS A 695 13.20 0.15 -33.51
C LYS A 695 14.36 0.86 -32.80
N ARG A 696 14.08 1.67 -31.78
CA ARG A 696 15.11 2.46 -31.08
C ARG A 696 15.98 1.59 -30.17
N GLN A 697 15.40 0.55 -29.56
CA GLN A 697 16.09 -0.36 -28.66
C GLN A 697 15.65 -1.78 -28.98
N PRO A 698 16.32 -2.44 -29.95
CA PRO A 698 16.10 -3.86 -30.21
C PRO A 698 16.28 -4.67 -28.92
N LYS A 699 15.30 -5.50 -28.59
CA LYS A 699 15.29 -6.31 -27.36
C LYS A 699 15.74 -7.75 -27.59
N SER A 700 15.83 -8.18 -28.85
CA SER A 700 16.17 -9.54 -29.26
C SER A 700 17.17 -9.56 -30.41
N CYS A 701 17.97 -10.61 -30.47
CA CYS A 701 18.75 -11.00 -31.65
C CYS A 701 18.00 -12.10 -32.41
N ALA A 702 18.08 -12.12 -33.74
CA ALA A 702 17.39 -13.10 -34.55
C ALA A 702 18.26 -13.59 -35.72
N PHE A 703 18.30 -14.90 -35.92
CA PHE A 703 19.07 -15.56 -36.97
C PHE A 703 18.22 -16.64 -37.63
N ALA A 704 18.19 -16.66 -38.96
CA ALA A 704 17.59 -17.75 -39.71
C ALA A 704 18.67 -18.67 -40.28
N ILE A 705 18.44 -19.97 -40.18
CA ILE A 705 19.29 -21.00 -40.79
C ILE A 705 18.45 -21.71 -41.85
N HIS A 706 18.95 -21.70 -43.08
CA HIS A 706 18.28 -22.28 -44.24
C HIS A 706 19.09 -23.44 -44.80
N HIS A 707 18.41 -24.45 -45.36
CA HIS A 707 19.06 -25.31 -46.33
C HIS A 707 19.46 -24.49 -47.57
N ARG A 708 20.72 -24.60 -48.01
CA ARG A 708 21.16 -24.15 -49.32
C ARG A 708 20.38 -24.96 -50.36
N VAL A 709 19.73 -24.23 -51.28
CA VAL A 709 18.97 -24.79 -52.40
C VAL A 709 19.95 -25.13 -53.50
#